data_AF-A0A8H6X8S2-F1
#
_entry.id   AF-A0A8H6X8S2-F1
#
_cell.length_a   1.000
_cell.length_b   1.000
_cell.length_c   1.000
_cell.angle_alpha   90.00
_cell.angle_beta   90.00
_cell.angle_gamma   90.00
#
_symmetry.space_group_name_H-M   'P 1'
#
loop_
_entity.id
_entity.type
_entity.pdbx_description
1 polymer ?
#
loop_
_entity_poly.entity_id
_entity_poly.type
_entity_poly.pdbx_seq_one_letter_code
_entity_poly.pdbx_strand_id
1 'polypeptide(L)'
;MYSQIRPSPSCRIFSRLTTPRFLLLPAMNLPSAVSLFVNSSIPQRTVQSASHPRTADAVSSAPSPSPPSERVLLVYFNRKPQQKGLRYKTGREHLRDLVLCAESYTKYAFKMDGVATSLYLDFGFRIVRAVDLLSAVQEFRESVAALLSVLGGEDAVNRSNLGTVFLDEEVSSPRSHVALQAWAAWRVATLESMRQRVGAVPMIDTRPFSETRLRVLSKLARDVRCLAELKPTRVENEVDSERFSCKKGQLNVTSTRFQTRVLANKNQRIEVESTVGDKMSKFSGKAVLVEGRSAYIALNSAMSLGAATGTETIRVTTVGREGPNRAETQRADIVRRVLQASCTLLAQPFFQALWLAGAGDEPWPKWKDVPRPEHQMDLYFPHARLNVSQRAAVRAILSNKNEERVTLVQGPPGTGKLFLRSFPFPEDGILSSAYDTERTVWVIAQSNVAVKNIAEKLADVELDFTLLIFTMIGESPALPLRMFLTLVRRHEHLYQKIMDNVLRSDDMDDDFEQMEQRMLHSRVVLCTLSMLSNPRLSAITRLVPLQTLMVDEASQVEIGDFVPMLYRFSRSLQKMVFIGDDRQLPPHGADKIWSLQSVFEIPHLRKEAIFLDTQYRMPTQLGSFIGKHVYGDKLKTVHHNSAQCCWFVDVKGTEVAKGRSWINVAEARAAIDEARVYYDKGKSYRIITPYDAQRALLESTLKAAKIPWENKVFCVDSFQGNEDDYIILSVVRTEKIGFLAEMRRVNVMLTRARRGMVICASREFVEGAARGSLVGLLAAELGDGAWD
;
A
#
# COMPACT_ATOMS: atom_id res chain seq x y z
N MET A 1 -33.94 31.03 -39.34
CA MET A 1 -33.00 29.89 -39.53
C MET A 1 -31.71 30.19 -38.78
N TYR A 2 -31.00 29.15 -38.33
CA TYR A 2 -29.69 29.20 -37.63
C TYR A 2 -29.54 30.21 -36.48
N SER A 3 -29.69 29.72 -35.26
CA SER A 3 -29.54 30.47 -34.02
C SER A 3 -28.95 29.59 -32.90
N GLN A 4 -27.95 30.10 -32.19
CA GLN A 4 -27.51 29.71 -30.84
C GLN A 4 -27.06 28.25 -30.59
N ILE A 5 -25.82 28.07 -30.10
CA ILE A 5 -25.53 27.74 -28.68
C ILE A 5 -24.01 27.82 -28.45
N ARG A 6 -23.59 28.20 -27.22
CA ARG A 6 -22.18 28.37 -26.80
C ARG A 6 -21.54 27.05 -26.34
N PRO A 7 -20.19 26.94 -26.35
CA PRO A 7 -19.49 25.80 -25.74
C PRO A 7 -19.71 25.77 -24.21
N SER A 8 -19.82 24.57 -23.64
CA SER A 8 -19.93 24.36 -22.17
C SER A 8 -18.71 23.62 -21.60
N PRO A 9 -18.07 24.13 -20.53
CA PRO A 9 -16.94 23.46 -19.90
C PRO A 9 -17.42 22.36 -18.94
N SER A 10 -17.04 21.10 -19.19
CA SER A 10 -17.38 19.98 -18.30
C SER A 10 -16.29 18.90 -18.22
N CYS A 11 -15.03 19.32 -18.04
CA CYS A 11 -13.93 18.41 -17.71
C CYS A 11 -14.06 17.86 -16.28
N ARG A 12 -14.96 16.90 -16.08
CA ARG A 12 -15.06 16.11 -14.84
C ARG A 12 -14.18 14.88 -14.96
N ILE A 13 -13.16 14.80 -14.11
CA ILE A 13 -12.31 13.62 -13.94
C ILE A 13 -13.18 12.45 -13.47
N PHE A 14 -13.26 11.37 -14.26
CA PHE A 14 -13.81 10.08 -13.85
C PHE A 14 -12.82 8.96 -14.17
N SER A 15 -12.91 7.87 -13.41
CA SER A 15 -11.77 6.98 -13.12
C SER A 15 -11.67 5.72 -13.98
N ARG A 16 -10.42 5.24 -14.12
CA ARG A 16 -9.96 3.85 -14.34
C ARG A 16 -10.74 2.95 -15.33
N LEU A 17 -10.07 2.57 -16.43
CA LEU A 17 -10.41 1.36 -17.20
C LEU A 17 -9.23 0.38 -17.21
N THR A 18 -9.38 -0.73 -16.49
CA THR A 18 -8.36 -1.78 -16.34
C THR A 18 -8.89 -3.10 -16.92
N THR A 19 -8.40 -3.50 -18.09
CA THR A 19 -8.94 -4.63 -18.89
C THR A 19 -7.85 -5.36 -19.71
N PRO A 20 -7.69 -6.69 -19.61
CA PRO A 20 -6.77 -7.50 -20.45
C PRO A 20 -7.32 -7.80 -21.87
N ARG A 21 -6.46 -8.17 -22.85
CA ARG A 21 -6.75 -8.08 -24.32
C ARG A 21 -6.01 -9.07 -25.31
N PHE A 22 -6.00 -10.40 -25.07
CA PHE A 22 -5.44 -11.48 -25.95
C PHE A 22 -6.20 -11.77 -27.29
N LEU A 23 -5.77 -12.72 -28.16
CA LEU A 23 -6.36 -12.93 -29.52
C LEU A 23 -6.19 -14.34 -30.24
N LEU A 24 -7.16 -14.90 -31.03
CA LEU A 24 -7.03 -16.15 -31.91
C LEU A 24 -8.19 -16.50 -32.98
N LEU A 25 -7.97 -16.55 -34.32
CA LEU A 25 -8.98 -16.70 -35.46
C LEU A 25 -8.88 -18.12 -36.15
N PRO A 26 -9.67 -18.52 -37.21
CA PRO A 26 -11.04 -18.19 -37.67
C PRO A 26 -11.83 -19.34 -38.40
N ALA A 27 -13.11 -19.08 -38.67
CA ALA A 27 -13.59 -19.03 -40.06
C ALA A 27 -14.37 -17.70 -40.26
N MET A 28 -14.76 -17.34 -41.49
CA MET A 28 -15.10 -15.96 -41.86
C MET A 28 -16.34 -15.33 -41.16
N ASN A 29 -16.35 -13.99 -41.20
CA ASN A 29 -17.41 -13.01 -40.87
C ASN A 29 -17.49 -12.44 -39.43
N LEU A 30 -17.88 -11.16 -39.40
CA LEU A 30 -17.71 -10.15 -38.34
C LEU A 30 -19.00 -9.98 -37.47
N PRO A 31 -19.04 -9.14 -36.40
CA PRO A 31 -17.98 -8.43 -35.65
C PRO A 31 -18.04 -8.61 -34.11
N SER A 32 -16.99 -8.14 -33.40
CA SER A 32 -16.96 -7.87 -31.93
C SER A 32 -17.07 -9.08 -30.98
N ALA A 33 -16.40 -9.03 -29.83
CA ALA A 33 -15.79 -10.25 -29.25
C ALA A 33 -15.14 -10.03 -27.84
N VAL A 34 -14.49 -11.04 -27.19
CA VAL A 34 -13.61 -10.99 -25.96
C VAL A 34 -12.48 -12.10 -25.78
N SER A 35 -11.19 -11.73 -25.76
CA SER A 35 -9.90 -12.49 -25.84
C SER A 35 -9.68 -13.89 -25.22
N LEU A 36 -9.06 -14.84 -25.97
CA LEU A 36 -8.16 -15.93 -25.46
C LEU A 36 -7.43 -16.74 -26.58
N PHE A 37 -6.49 -17.65 -26.24
CA PHE A 37 -5.80 -18.62 -27.14
C PHE A 37 -6.12 -20.09 -26.75
N VAL A 38 -6.17 -21.01 -27.73
CA VAL A 38 -6.65 -22.42 -27.65
C VAL A 38 -5.92 -23.30 -28.68
N ASN A 39 -5.80 -24.62 -28.44
CA ASN A 39 -5.19 -25.59 -29.37
C ASN A 39 -6.08 -26.85 -29.55
N SER A 40 -6.10 -27.46 -30.76
CA SER A 40 -6.77 -28.73 -31.06
C SER A 40 -6.18 -29.43 -32.29
N SER A 41 -5.90 -30.73 -32.20
CA SER A 41 -5.38 -31.57 -33.29
C SER A 41 -6.36 -32.67 -33.68
N ILE A 42 -6.86 -32.65 -34.92
CA ILE A 42 -7.75 -33.68 -35.51
C ILE A 42 -7.30 -33.90 -36.98
N PRO A 43 -7.16 -35.15 -37.47
CA PRO A 43 -6.70 -35.44 -38.83
C PRO A 43 -7.80 -35.24 -39.89
N GLN A 44 -7.40 -34.91 -41.11
CA GLN A 44 -8.31 -34.73 -42.26
C GLN A 44 -8.65 -36.07 -42.95
N ARG A 45 -9.85 -36.13 -43.55
CA ARG A 45 -10.22 -37.14 -44.56
C ARG A 45 -10.38 -36.47 -45.93
N THR A 46 -9.90 -37.16 -46.96
CA THR A 46 -9.88 -36.69 -48.35
C THR A 46 -11.26 -36.79 -49.02
N VAL A 47 -11.57 -35.85 -49.92
CA VAL A 47 -12.61 -35.99 -50.95
C VAL A 47 -12.02 -35.50 -52.28
N GLN A 48 -12.25 -36.25 -53.36
CA GLN A 48 -11.82 -35.92 -54.72
C GLN A 48 -13.01 -35.39 -55.55
N SER A 49 -12.72 -34.50 -56.50
CA SER A 49 -13.58 -34.20 -57.65
C SER A 49 -12.71 -33.66 -58.79
N ALA A 50 -12.93 -34.09 -60.03
CA ALA A 50 -12.02 -33.84 -61.16
C ALA A 50 -12.75 -33.31 -62.40
N SER A 51 -12.09 -32.44 -63.18
CA SER A 51 -12.54 -32.05 -64.54
C SER A 51 -11.45 -31.37 -65.40
N HIS A 52 -10.58 -32.20 -66.01
CA HIS A 52 -10.02 -32.09 -67.38
C HIS A 52 -9.42 -30.77 -67.97
N PRO A 53 -8.66 -30.83 -69.10
CA PRO A 53 -7.39 -30.10 -69.18
C PRO A 53 -7.29 -29.04 -70.29
N ARG A 54 -6.18 -28.29 -70.27
CA ARG A 54 -5.48 -27.76 -71.46
C ARG A 54 -3.97 -27.64 -71.18
N THR A 55 -3.17 -27.68 -72.24
CA THR A 55 -1.71 -27.87 -72.21
C THR A 55 -0.94 -26.60 -72.59
N ALA A 56 0.13 -26.29 -71.83
CA ALA A 56 1.32 -25.57 -72.30
C ALA A 56 2.44 -25.72 -71.25
N ASP A 57 3.69 -25.88 -71.68
CA ASP A 57 4.82 -26.20 -70.80
C ASP A 57 5.39 -25.00 -70.05
N ALA A 58 5.69 -25.18 -68.76
CA ALA A 58 6.56 -24.32 -67.98
C ALA A 58 7.31 -25.16 -66.93
N VAL A 59 8.60 -24.89 -66.74
CA VAL A 59 9.51 -25.74 -65.95
C VAL A 59 9.10 -25.78 -64.46
N SER A 60 9.03 -26.99 -63.92
CA SER A 60 8.71 -27.24 -62.51
C SER A 60 9.75 -26.68 -61.55
N SER A 61 9.42 -25.59 -60.86
CA SER A 61 9.86 -25.35 -59.49
C SER A 61 8.68 -25.59 -58.54
N ALA A 62 8.86 -26.47 -57.56
CA ALA A 62 7.79 -26.77 -56.61
C ALA A 62 7.53 -25.54 -55.72
N PRO A 63 6.28 -25.06 -55.59
CA PRO A 63 5.98 -24.00 -54.64
C PRO A 63 6.29 -24.50 -53.23
N SER A 64 7.14 -23.79 -52.50
CA SER A 64 7.34 -24.05 -51.08
C SER A 64 6.00 -23.92 -50.36
N PRO A 65 5.70 -24.78 -49.37
CA PRO A 65 4.44 -24.70 -48.64
C PRO A 65 4.38 -23.35 -47.94
N SER A 66 3.48 -22.47 -48.41
CA SER A 66 3.19 -21.20 -47.74
C SER A 66 2.90 -21.48 -46.27
N PRO A 67 3.51 -20.78 -45.31
CA PRO A 67 3.29 -21.04 -43.90
C PRO A 67 1.79 -21.03 -43.60
N PRO A 68 1.27 -21.98 -42.80
CA PRO A 68 -0.15 -22.06 -42.51
C PRO A 68 -0.58 -20.70 -41.98
N SER A 69 -1.61 -20.10 -42.58
CA SER A 69 -1.95 -18.69 -42.30
C SER A 69 -2.25 -18.52 -40.81
N GLU A 70 -1.28 -18.03 -40.04
CA GLU A 70 -1.43 -17.77 -38.61
C GLU A 70 -2.45 -16.65 -38.47
N ARG A 71 -3.60 -17.03 -37.92
CA ARG A 71 -4.81 -16.23 -37.94
C ARG A 71 -5.16 -15.93 -36.49
N VAL A 72 -5.33 -14.64 -36.17
CA VAL A 72 -5.45 -14.19 -34.78
C VAL A 72 -6.61 -13.17 -34.57
N LEU A 73 -7.56 -13.45 -33.66
CA LEU A 73 -8.89 -12.80 -33.45
C LEU A 73 -8.83 -11.87 -32.23
N LEU A 74 -8.90 -10.53 -32.41
CA LEU A 74 -8.82 -9.54 -31.31
C LEU A 74 -10.17 -9.06 -30.75
N VAL A 75 -10.40 -9.40 -29.50
CA VAL A 75 -11.69 -9.89 -28.97
C VAL A 75 -11.73 -9.07 -27.64
N TYR A 76 -12.66 -8.12 -27.41
CA TYR A 76 -12.63 -7.11 -26.30
C TYR A 76 -13.87 -7.00 -25.36
N PHE A 77 -13.69 -7.12 -24.04
CA PHE A 77 -14.77 -6.80 -23.08
C PHE A 77 -15.10 -5.29 -23.09
N ASN A 78 -16.38 -4.96 -23.28
CA ASN A 78 -16.88 -3.59 -23.14
C ASN A 78 -17.65 -3.43 -21.82
N ARG A 79 -17.33 -2.38 -21.04
CA ARG A 79 -17.78 -2.21 -19.64
C ARG A 79 -19.16 -1.57 -19.49
N LYS A 80 -19.68 -0.87 -20.50
CA LYS A 80 -21.01 -0.24 -20.45
C LYS A 80 -22.12 -1.26 -20.78
N PRO A 81 -23.11 -1.47 -19.90
CA PRO A 81 -24.36 -2.14 -20.28
C PRO A 81 -25.22 -1.17 -21.11
N GLN A 82 -24.97 -1.11 -22.42
CA GLN A 82 -25.97 -0.53 -23.33
C GLN A 82 -27.19 -1.46 -23.40
N GLN A 83 -28.39 -0.89 -23.42
CA GLN A 83 -29.67 -1.62 -23.53
C GLN A 83 -29.87 -2.23 -24.92
N LYS A 84 -29.01 -3.17 -25.34
CA LYS A 84 -28.99 -3.73 -26.70
C LYS A 84 -28.97 -5.26 -26.76
N GLY A 85 -30.11 -5.88 -26.41
CA GLY A 85 -30.53 -7.20 -26.93
C GLY A 85 -29.85 -8.48 -26.39
N LEU A 86 -30.53 -9.60 -26.60
CA LEU A 86 -30.09 -10.94 -26.15
C LEU A 86 -28.75 -11.38 -26.76
N ARG A 87 -28.41 -10.88 -27.96
CA ARG A 87 -27.27 -11.36 -28.78
C ARG A 87 -25.89 -11.19 -28.13
N TYR A 88 -25.76 -10.34 -27.11
CA TYR A 88 -24.54 -10.21 -26.30
C TYR A 88 -24.48 -11.13 -25.08
N LYS A 89 -25.62 -11.68 -24.61
CA LYS A 89 -25.64 -12.74 -23.59
C LYS A 89 -25.10 -14.04 -24.19
N THR A 90 -25.67 -14.47 -25.31
CA THR A 90 -25.26 -15.71 -26.00
C THR A 90 -23.78 -15.72 -26.38
N GLY A 91 -23.23 -14.62 -26.91
CA GLY A 91 -21.80 -14.52 -27.20
C GLY A 91 -20.89 -14.58 -25.96
N ARG A 92 -21.38 -14.11 -24.80
CA ARG A 92 -20.68 -14.22 -23.50
C ARG A 92 -20.77 -15.63 -22.91
N GLU A 93 -21.94 -16.27 -23.02
CA GLU A 93 -22.18 -17.65 -22.63
C GLU A 93 -21.34 -18.62 -23.48
N HIS A 94 -21.31 -18.46 -24.81
CA HIS A 94 -20.46 -19.26 -25.70
C HIS A 94 -18.97 -19.14 -25.36
N LEU A 95 -18.46 -17.94 -25.02
CA LEU A 95 -17.07 -17.79 -24.59
C LEU A 95 -16.78 -18.47 -23.24
N ARG A 96 -17.73 -18.37 -22.30
CA ARG A 96 -17.64 -19.07 -21.01
C ARG A 96 -17.59 -20.58 -21.23
N ASP A 97 -18.50 -21.12 -22.02
CA ASP A 97 -18.75 -22.57 -22.09
C ASP A 97 -17.85 -23.28 -23.09
N LEU A 98 -17.73 -22.75 -24.32
CA LEU A 98 -16.97 -23.38 -25.41
C LEU A 98 -15.46 -23.08 -25.37
N VAL A 99 -15.02 -22.08 -24.59
CA VAL A 99 -13.60 -21.70 -24.50
C VAL A 99 -13.09 -21.77 -23.06
N LEU A 100 -13.62 -20.94 -22.15
CA LEU A 100 -13.04 -20.81 -20.80
C LEU A 100 -13.21 -22.08 -19.94
N CYS A 101 -14.41 -22.67 -19.97
CA CYS A 101 -14.77 -23.87 -19.21
C CYS A 101 -14.61 -25.20 -19.98
N ALA A 102 -14.35 -25.15 -21.29
CA ALA A 102 -14.14 -26.35 -22.10
C ALA A 102 -12.84 -27.08 -21.72
N GLU A 103 -12.93 -28.37 -21.38
CA GLU A 103 -11.78 -29.17 -20.96
C GLU A 103 -10.92 -29.70 -22.12
N SER A 104 -11.45 -29.71 -23.35
CA SER A 104 -10.71 -30.01 -24.58
C SER A 104 -9.51 -29.09 -24.82
N TYR A 105 -9.47 -27.94 -24.14
CA TYR A 105 -8.55 -26.85 -24.42
C TYR A 105 -7.73 -26.47 -23.17
N THR A 106 -6.41 -26.43 -23.31
CA THR A 106 -5.48 -25.81 -22.35
C THR A 106 -5.24 -24.35 -22.77
N LYS A 107 -5.25 -23.42 -21.81
CA LYS A 107 -5.15 -21.97 -22.04
C LYS A 107 -3.81 -21.47 -21.51
N TYR A 108 -3.12 -20.58 -22.21
CA TYR A 108 -1.77 -20.13 -21.83
C TYR A 108 -1.68 -18.61 -21.75
N ALA A 109 -1.06 -18.09 -20.68
CA ALA A 109 -0.77 -16.66 -20.49
C ALA A 109 0.38 -16.47 -19.49
N PHE A 110 1.05 -15.31 -19.51
CA PHE A 110 2.19 -15.03 -18.61
C PHE A 110 1.79 -14.68 -17.18
N LYS A 111 0.62 -14.06 -16.95
CA LYS A 111 0.06 -13.74 -15.62
C LYS A 111 -1.38 -14.25 -15.54
N MET A 112 -1.56 -15.57 -15.69
CA MET A 112 -2.88 -16.22 -15.86
C MET A 112 -3.76 -16.12 -14.60
N ASP A 113 -3.15 -16.05 -13.43
CA ASP A 113 -3.79 -15.69 -12.16
C ASP A 113 -4.53 -14.34 -12.24
N GLY A 114 -3.87 -13.32 -12.79
CA GLY A 114 -4.44 -12.00 -13.04
C GLY A 114 -5.54 -12.01 -14.11
N VAL A 115 -5.54 -12.99 -15.02
CA VAL A 115 -6.61 -13.19 -16.01
C VAL A 115 -7.82 -13.85 -15.37
N ALA A 116 -7.64 -14.97 -14.68
CA ALA A 116 -8.70 -15.73 -14.02
C ALA A 116 -9.47 -14.88 -12.99
N THR A 117 -8.75 -14.15 -12.14
CA THR A 117 -9.34 -13.22 -11.16
C THR A 117 -10.05 -12.04 -11.81
N SER A 118 -9.56 -11.53 -12.94
CA SER A 118 -10.23 -10.44 -13.67
C SER A 118 -11.51 -10.93 -14.37
N LEU A 119 -11.47 -12.12 -14.99
CA LEU A 119 -12.62 -12.78 -15.61
C LEU A 119 -13.76 -12.98 -14.61
N TYR A 120 -13.43 -13.46 -13.41
CA TYR A 120 -14.45 -13.66 -12.38
C TYR A 120 -14.97 -12.35 -11.80
N LEU A 121 -14.09 -11.39 -11.44
CA LEU A 121 -14.53 -10.17 -10.76
C LEU A 121 -15.28 -9.18 -11.66
N ASP A 122 -14.90 -9.04 -12.94
CA ASP A 122 -15.60 -8.12 -13.87
C ASP A 122 -16.80 -8.78 -14.59
N PHE A 123 -16.85 -10.13 -14.69
CA PHE A 123 -17.85 -10.83 -15.55
C PHE A 123 -18.49 -12.09 -14.95
N GLY A 124 -18.10 -12.53 -13.74
CA GLY A 124 -18.58 -13.79 -13.13
C GLY A 124 -18.06 -15.05 -13.82
N PHE A 125 -17.10 -14.93 -14.75
CA PHE A 125 -16.62 -16.06 -15.55
C PHE A 125 -15.62 -16.93 -14.78
N ARG A 126 -15.81 -18.24 -14.91
CA ARG A 126 -14.84 -19.25 -14.49
C ARG A 126 -14.01 -19.69 -15.70
N ILE A 127 -12.81 -20.18 -15.42
CA ILE A 127 -11.83 -20.73 -16.36
C ILE A 127 -11.25 -22.04 -15.79
N VAL A 128 -10.95 -23.00 -16.67
CA VAL A 128 -10.40 -24.34 -16.36
C VAL A 128 -9.17 -24.61 -17.21
N ARG A 129 -8.26 -25.49 -16.75
CA ARG A 129 -7.05 -25.90 -17.49
C ARG A 129 -6.21 -24.71 -17.98
N ALA A 130 -6.03 -23.72 -17.10
CA ALA A 130 -5.34 -22.48 -17.41
C ALA A 130 -3.90 -22.50 -16.88
N VAL A 131 -2.94 -22.54 -17.80
CA VAL A 131 -1.50 -22.60 -17.52
C VAL A 131 -0.91 -21.20 -17.47
N ASP A 132 -0.07 -20.99 -16.45
CA ASP A 132 0.53 -19.72 -16.11
C ASP A 132 2.03 -19.75 -16.40
N LEU A 133 2.46 -19.17 -17.53
CA LEU A 133 3.78 -19.41 -18.10
C LEU A 133 4.93 -18.88 -17.24
N LEU A 134 4.74 -17.78 -16.49
CA LEU A 134 5.73 -17.31 -15.51
C LEU A 134 5.80 -18.19 -14.24
N SER A 135 5.10 -19.33 -14.21
CA SER A 135 5.29 -20.40 -13.22
C SER A 135 6.25 -21.51 -13.70
N ALA A 136 6.72 -21.47 -14.96
CA ALA A 136 7.73 -22.39 -15.51
C ALA A 136 9.19 -21.93 -15.27
N VAL A 137 9.37 -20.82 -14.53
CA VAL A 137 10.64 -20.13 -14.22
C VAL A 137 10.84 -20.01 -12.71
N GLN A 138 12.10 -19.92 -12.29
CA GLN A 138 12.51 -19.66 -10.91
C GLN A 138 12.79 -18.15 -10.69
N GLU A 139 13.06 -17.45 -11.77
CA GLU A 139 13.39 -16.04 -11.85
C GLU A 139 12.23 -15.14 -11.40
N PHE A 140 12.54 -13.97 -10.85
CA PHE A 140 11.53 -13.03 -10.38
C PHE A 140 10.59 -12.64 -11.53
N ARG A 141 9.29 -12.93 -11.37
CA ARG A 141 8.29 -12.97 -12.46
C ARG A 141 8.14 -11.67 -13.25
N GLU A 142 8.49 -10.52 -12.67
CA GLU A 142 8.40 -9.22 -13.33
C GLU A 142 9.76 -8.69 -13.81
N SER A 143 10.78 -9.55 -13.83
CA SER A 143 12.08 -9.25 -14.42
C SER A 143 12.11 -9.61 -15.92
N VAL A 144 12.96 -8.89 -16.66
CA VAL A 144 13.30 -9.25 -18.05
C VAL A 144 13.90 -10.66 -18.13
N ALA A 145 14.60 -11.12 -17.09
CA ALA A 145 15.18 -12.47 -17.03
C ALA A 145 14.12 -13.58 -17.02
N ALA A 146 13.04 -13.44 -16.24
CA ALA A 146 11.93 -14.38 -16.26
C ALA A 146 11.24 -14.45 -17.63
N LEU A 147 11.08 -13.30 -18.31
CA LEU A 147 10.52 -13.25 -19.65
C LEU A 147 11.44 -13.95 -20.68
N LEU A 148 12.74 -13.65 -20.69
CA LEU A 148 13.73 -14.32 -21.54
C LEU A 148 13.75 -15.85 -21.31
N SER A 149 13.78 -16.28 -20.04
CA SER A 149 13.87 -17.69 -19.66
C SER A 149 12.61 -18.51 -19.97
N VAL A 150 11.43 -17.88 -19.96
CA VAL A 150 10.19 -18.50 -20.47
C VAL A 150 10.19 -18.56 -22.01
N LEU A 151 10.75 -17.56 -22.69
CA LEU A 151 10.68 -17.42 -24.15
C LEU A 151 11.79 -18.15 -24.93
N GLY A 152 12.73 -18.81 -24.26
CA GLY A 152 13.76 -19.63 -24.89
C GLY A 152 15.17 -19.03 -24.92
N GLY A 153 15.44 -17.99 -24.12
CA GLY A 153 16.77 -17.38 -23.98
C GLY A 153 16.98 -16.12 -24.83
N GLU A 154 18.20 -15.58 -24.79
CA GLU A 154 18.53 -14.33 -25.51
C GLU A 154 18.64 -14.56 -27.03
N ASP A 155 19.05 -15.75 -27.47
CA ASP A 155 19.13 -16.12 -28.90
C ASP A 155 17.74 -16.13 -29.57
N ALA A 156 16.68 -16.35 -28.81
CA ALA A 156 15.31 -16.44 -29.30
C ALA A 156 14.57 -15.09 -29.29
N VAL A 157 14.99 -14.11 -28.48
CA VAL A 157 14.23 -12.87 -28.24
C VAL A 157 15.11 -11.63 -28.08
N ASN A 158 14.82 -10.62 -28.91
CA ASN A 158 15.38 -9.27 -28.72
C ASN A 158 14.92 -8.66 -27.39
N ARG A 159 15.85 -8.59 -26.44
CA ARG A 159 15.70 -8.08 -25.08
C ARG A 159 15.13 -6.65 -24.98
N SER A 160 15.33 -5.80 -25.99
CA SER A 160 14.76 -4.45 -25.99
C SER A 160 13.23 -4.47 -26.14
N ASN A 161 12.71 -5.36 -26.98
CA ASN A 161 11.26 -5.50 -27.22
C ASN A 161 10.53 -6.02 -25.97
N LEU A 162 11.18 -6.78 -25.09
CA LEU A 162 10.56 -7.28 -23.85
C LEU A 162 10.18 -6.16 -22.89
N GLY A 163 10.98 -5.09 -22.80
CA GLY A 163 10.61 -3.90 -22.02
C GLY A 163 9.30 -3.31 -22.56
N THR A 164 9.32 -2.91 -23.82
CA THR A 164 8.20 -2.27 -24.52
C THR A 164 6.92 -3.11 -24.55
N VAL A 165 7.02 -4.44 -24.73
CA VAL A 165 5.86 -5.33 -24.89
C VAL A 165 5.29 -5.85 -23.55
N PHE A 166 6.11 -6.04 -22.51
CA PHE A 166 5.67 -6.69 -21.25
C PHE A 166 5.80 -5.82 -19.99
N LEU A 167 6.67 -4.81 -19.97
CA LEU A 167 6.98 -4.01 -18.77
C LEU A 167 6.62 -2.52 -18.91
N ASP A 168 6.38 -2.04 -20.12
CA ASP A 168 6.01 -0.66 -20.39
C ASP A 168 4.50 -0.43 -20.16
N GLU A 169 4.18 -0.14 -18.90
CA GLU A 169 2.80 0.06 -18.42
C GLU A 169 2.26 1.48 -18.65
N GLU A 170 2.64 2.16 -19.75
CA GLU A 170 1.91 3.35 -20.20
C GLU A 170 0.42 3.03 -20.39
N VAL A 171 -0.45 4.00 -20.05
CA VAL A 171 -1.88 3.78 -19.78
C VAL A 171 -2.67 3.32 -21.03
N SER A 172 -2.06 3.37 -22.21
CA SER A 172 -2.59 2.82 -23.46
C SER A 172 -1.59 1.96 -24.21
N SER A 173 -1.06 0.90 -23.60
CA SER A 173 -0.30 -0.15 -24.30
C SER A 173 -1.01 -0.53 -25.63
N PRO A 174 -0.36 -0.39 -26.79
CA PRO A 174 -0.98 -0.61 -28.09
C PRO A 174 -1.66 -1.98 -28.23
N ARG A 175 -2.69 -2.05 -29.08
CA ARG A 175 -3.39 -3.32 -29.38
C ARG A 175 -2.44 -4.41 -29.89
N SER A 176 -1.37 -4.02 -30.56
CA SER A 176 -0.27 -4.90 -30.99
C SER A 176 0.51 -5.51 -29.83
N HIS A 177 0.71 -4.83 -28.69
CA HIS A 177 1.50 -5.38 -27.58
C HIS A 177 0.80 -6.59 -26.96
N VAL A 178 -0.51 -6.48 -26.70
CA VAL A 178 -1.26 -7.60 -26.09
C VAL A 178 -1.53 -8.72 -27.11
N ALA A 179 -1.53 -8.41 -28.41
CA ALA A 179 -1.50 -9.41 -29.47
C ALA A 179 -0.16 -10.18 -29.50
N LEU A 180 0.97 -9.46 -29.40
CA LEU A 180 2.31 -10.05 -29.30
C LEU A 180 2.47 -10.89 -28.02
N GLN A 181 1.97 -10.43 -26.88
CA GLN A 181 1.94 -11.23 -25.63
C GLN A 181 1.16 -12.55 -25.81
N ALA A 182 0.04 -12.53 -26.55
CA ALA A 182 -0.78 -13.71 -26.80
C ALA A 182 -0.10 -14.70 -27.77
N TRP A 183 0.46 -14.19 -28.87
CA TRP A 183 1.28 -15.00 -29.81
C TRP A 183 2.51 -15.58 -29.10
N ALA A 184 3.21 -14.79 -28.29
CA ALA A 184 4.35 -15.24 -27.51
C ALA A 184 3.96 -16.36 -26.52
N ALA A 185 2.80 -16.26 -25.87
CA ALA A 185 2.30 -17.31 -24.97
C ALA A 185 2.00 -18.62 -25.72
N TRP A 186 1.48 -18.54 -26.95
CA TRP A 186 1.32 -19.69 -27.82
C TRP A 186 2.66 -20.28 -28.27
N ARG A 187 3.61 -19.45 -28.73
CA ARG A 187 4.96 -19.92 -29.10
C ARG A 187 5.60 -20.70 -27.97
N VAL A 188 5.61 -20.18 -26.75
CA VAL A 188 6.13 -20.87 -25.55
C VAL A 188 5.46 -22.23 -25.33
N ALA A 189 4.14 -22.32 -25.50
CA ALA A 189 3.40 -23.58 -25.37
C ALA A 189 3.70 -24.60 -26.50
N THR A 190 4.34 -24.16 -27.59
CA THR A 190 4.78 -25.00 -28.73
C THR A 190 6.30 -25.21 -28.81
N LEU A 191 7.10 -24.56 -27.96
CA LEU A 191 8.55 -24.76 -27.91
C LEU A 191 8.87 -26.09 -27.21
N GLU A 192 9.48 -27.03 -27.92
CA GLU A 192 9.85 -28.34 -27.37
C GLU A 192 10.78 -28.21 -26.15
N SER A 193 11.71 -27.24 -26.17
CA SER A 193 12.58 -26.89 -25.03
C SER A 193 11.84 -26.41 -23.78
N MET A 194 10.62 -25.90 -23.93
CA MET A 194 9.75 -25.48 -22.81
C MET A 194 8.70 -26.53 -22.45
N ARG A 195 8.47 -27.56 -23.29
CA ARG A 195 7.40 -28.56 -23.13
C ARG A 195 7.39 -29.23 -21.75
N GLN A 196 8.55 -29.68 -21.27
CA GLN A 196 8.67 -30.29 -19.94
C GLN A 196 8.40 -29.27 -18.82
N ARG A 197 9.00 -28.07 -18.90
CA ARG A 197 8.85 -27.00 -17.90
C ARG A 197 7.41 -26.51 -17.79
N VAL A 198 6.73 -26.32 -18.93
CA VAL A 198 5.34 -25.86 -19.02
C VAL A 198 4.37 -27.00 -18.65
N GLY A 199 4.67 -28.24 -19.04
CA GLY A 199 3.87 -29.42 -18.66
C GLY A 199 3.87 -29.70 -17.16
N ALA A 200 4.94 -29.32 -16.45
CA ALA A 200 5.03 -29.42 -14.99
C ALA A 200 4.31 -28.29 -14.21
N VAL A 201 3.78 -27.26 -14.89
CA VAL A 201 3.08 -26.15 -14.21
C VAL A 201 1.68 -26.61 -13.74
N PRO A 202 1.37 -26.51 -12.43
CA PRO A 202 0.01 -26.75 -11.94
C PRO A 202 -1.01 -25.84 -12.64
N MET A 203 -2.10 -26.42 -13.14
CA MET A 203 -3.13 -25.64 -13.83
C MET A 203 -4.01 -24.88 -12.85
N ILE A 204 -4.42 -23.67 -13.23
CA ILE A 204 -5.51 -22.95 -12.58
C ILE A 204 -6.84 -23.56 -13.05
N ASP A 205 -7.67 -23.96 -12.07
CA ASP A 205 -9.09 -24.26 -12.26
C ASP A 205 -9.89 -23.49 -11.21
N THR A 206 -10.84 -22.69 -11.66
CA THR A 206 -11.66 -21.83 -10.79
C THR A 206 -13.01 -22.43 -10.43
N ARG A 207 -13.37 -23.63 -10.90
CA ARG A 207 -14.62 -24.32 -10.56
C ARG A 207 -14.73 -24.72 -9.08
N PRO A 208 -13.69 -25.27 -8.41
CA PRO A 208 -13.83 -25.79 -7.04
C PRO A 208 -14.13 -24.72 -5.97
N PHE A 209 -13.92 -23.43 -6.25
CA PHE A 209 -14.14 -22.37 -5.29
C PHE A 209 -15.62 -21.95 -5.22
N SER A 210 -16.18 -21.89 -4.01
CA SER A 210 -17.45 -21.21 -3.77
C SER A 210 -17.38 -19.74 -4.21
N GLU A 211 -18.52 -19.13 -4.52
CA GLU A 211 -18.53 -17.74 -5.01
C GLU A 211 -17.79 -16.77 -4.08
N THR A 212 -18.00 -16.91 -2.77
CA THR A 212 -17.36 -16.10 -1.74
C THR A 212 -15.84 -16.27 -1.76
N ARG A 213 -15.34 -17.53 -1.76
CA ARG A 213 -13.90 -17.83 -1.82
C ARG A 213 -13.25 -17.24 -3.07
N LEU A 214 -13.88 -17.39 -4.24
CA LEU A 214 -13.34 -16.85 -5.50
C LEU A 214 -13.45 -15.31 -5.58
N ARG A 215 -14.49 -14.71 -4.99
CA ARG A 215 -14.68 -13.25 -4.90
C ARG A 215 -13.60 -12.61 -4.01
N VAL A 216 -13.28 -13.23 -2.88
CA VAL A 216 -12.18 -12.82 -2.00
C VAL A 216 -10.83 -12.91 -2.72
N LEU A 217 -10.47 -14.06 -3.31
CA LEU A 217 -9.23 -14.19 -4.09
C LEU A 217 -9.11 -13.16 -5.21
N SER A 218 -10.22 -12.90 -5.92
CA SER A 218 -10.23 -11.96 -7.04
C SER A 218 -10.15 -10.50 -6.59
N LYS A 219 -10.74 -10.14 -5.45
CA LYS A 219 -10.53 -8.84 -4.78
C LYS A 219 -9.07 -8.69 -4.35
N LEU A 220 -8.52 -9.68 -3.66
CA LEU A 220 -7.13 -9.68 -3.18
C LEU A 220 -6.11 -9.41 -4.29
N ALA A 221 -6.32 -9.97 -5.50
CA ALA A 221 -5.49 -9.70 -6.68
C ALA A 221 -5.81 -8.35 -7.37
N ARG A 222 -7.08 -7.94 -7.42
CA ARG A 222 -7.49 -6.65 -8.02
C ARG A 222 -6.88 -5.46 -7.28
N ASP A 223 -6.95 -5.47 -5.96
CA ASP A 223 -6.60 -4.32 -5.13
C ASP A 223 -5.09 -4.01 -5.20
N VAL A 224 -4.22 -5.03 -5.15
CA VAL A 224 -2.76 -4.87 -5.34
C VAL A 224 -2.44 -4.24 -6.70
N ARG A 225 -3.06 -4.74 -7.79
CA ARG A 225 -2.85 -4.16 -9.12
C ARG A 225 -3.35 -2.71 -9.17
N CYS A 226 -4.53 -2.43 -8.61
CA CYS A 226 -5.08 -1.06 -8.61
C CYS A 226 -4.31 -0.09 -7.71
N LEU A 227 -3.57 -0.58 -6.71
CA LEU A 227 -2.57 0.17 -5.94
C LEU A 227 -1.28 0.39 -6.73
N ALA A 228 -0.75 -0.62 -7.43
CA ALA A 228 0.42 -0.48 -8.30
C ALA A 228 0.18 0.56 -9.41
N GLU A 229 -1.02 0.59 -10.01
CA GLU A 229 -1.48 1.61 -10.95
C GLU A 229 -1.49 3.05 -10.38
N LEU A 230 -1.53 3.23 -9.06
CA LEU A 230 -1.42 4.55 -8.41
C LEU A 230 0.01 5.00 -8.18
N LYS A 231 1.00 4.08 -8.20
CA LYS A 231 2.40 4.44 -8.01
C LYS A 231 2.80 5.41 -9.14
N PRO A 232 3.32 6.61 -8.79
CA PRO A 232 3.56 7.66 -9.78
C PRO A 232 4.60 7.23 -10.82
N THR A 233 4.34 7.54 -12.09
CA THR A 233 5.28 7.31 -13.20
C THR A 233 6.42 8.33 -13.26
N ARG A 234 6.28 9.45 -12.54
CA ARG A 234 7.27 10.52 -12.39
C ARG A 234 7.22 11.06 -10.97
N VAL A 235 8.38 11.17 -10.31
CA VAL A 235 8.55 11.78 -8.97
C VAL A 235 9.70 12.77 -9.05
N GLU A 236 9.41 14.06 -8.82
CA GLU A 236 10.45 15.07 -8.62
C GLU A 236 11.13 14.80 -7.26
N ASN A 237 12.44 14.56 -7.30
CA ASN A 237 13.22 14.26 -6.11
C ASN A 237 13.71 15.57 -5.51
N GLU A 238 13.28 15.90 -4.29
CA GLU A 238 13.75 17.09 -3.59
C GLU A 238 15.24 16.90 -3.23
N VAL A 239 16.13 17.50 -4.01
CA VAL A 239 17.58 17.46 -3.83
C VAL A 239 18.12 18.77 -3.28
N ASP A 240 19.21 18.65 -2.52
CA ASP A 240 19.93 19.76 -1.92
C ASP A 240 20.77 20.46 -2.99
N SER A 241 20.37 21.69 -3.34
CA SER A 241 21.03 22.51 -4.37
C SER A 241 22.45 22.93 -4.01
N GLU A 242 22.88 22.79 -2.76
CA GLU A 242 24.25 23.07 -2.32
C GLU A 242 25.09 21.78 -2.19
N ARG A 243 24.48 20.59 -2.33
CA ARG A 243 25.12 19.29 -2.04
C ARG A 243 24.91 18.25 -3.14
N PHE A 244 25.37 18.60 -4.34
CA PHE A 244 25.57 17.67 -5.46
C PHE A 244 27.01 17.75 -6.01
N SER A 245 27.48 16.69 -6.66
CA SER A 245 28.75 16.69 -7.39
C SER A 245 28.78 15.65 -8.50
N CYS A 246 29.41 15.96 -9.64
CA CYS A 246 29.58 15.04 -10.75
C CYS A 246 31.07 14.75 -10.97
N LYS A 247 31.44 13.47 -11.08
CA LYS A 247 32.80 13.04 -11.43
C LYS A 247 32.71 11.84 -12.38
N LYS A 248 33.43 11.89 -13.51
CA LYS A 248 33.49 10.80 -14.52
C LYS A 248 32.11 10.25 -14.96
N GLY A 249 31.10 11.12 -15.11
CA GLY A 249 29.74 10.72 -15.48
C GLY A 249 28.88 10.13 -14.34
N GLN A 250 29.41 10.03 -13.13
CA GLN A 250 28.63 9.72 -11.92
C GLN A 250 28.25 11.03 -11.21
N LEU A 251 26.95 11.27 -11.08
CA LEU A 251 26.38 12.36 -10.29
C LEU A 251 25.96 11.84 -8.92
N ASN A 252 26.54 12.38 -7.85
CA ASN A 252 26.09 12.18 -6.48
C ASN A 252 25.17 13.34 -6.07
N VAL A 253 23.97 13.03 -5.57
CA VAL A 253 23.00 14.02 -5.05
C VAL A 253 22.57 13.66 -3.63
N THR A 254 22.38 14.69 -2.79
CA THR A 254 21.79 14.52 -1.46
C THR A 254 20.31 14.89 -1.50
N SER A 255 19.41 13.99 -1.11
CA SER A 255 17.97 14.29 -1.03
C SER A 255 17.64 15.06 0.26
N THR A 256 16.95 16.20 0.17
CA THR A 256 16.57 17.00 1.34
C THR A 256 15.59 16.23 2.24
N ARG A 257 14.59 15.57 1.64
CA ARG A 257 13.59 14.71 2.30
C ARG A 257 13.83 13.23 1.99
N PHE A 258 13.33 12.35 2.87
CA PHE A 258 13.48 10.89 2.75
C PHE A 258 12.37 10.22 1.92
N GLN A 259 11.19 10.83 1.88
CA GLN A 259 10.01 10.33 1.15
C GLN A 259 10.18 10.52 -0.37
N THR A 260 10.78 11.63 -0.79
CA THR A 260 11.07 11.98 -2.20
C THR A 260 12.50 11.63 -2.61
N ARG A 261 13.21 10.80 -1.85
CA ARG A 261 14.61 10.44 -2.17
C ARG A 261 14.72 9.61 -3.45
N VAL A 262 15.85 9.72 -4.12
CA VAL A 262 16.20 8.81 -5.23
C VAL A 262 16.37 7.38 -4.68
N LEU A 263 15.85 6.39 -5.41
CA LEU A 263 15.95 4.96 -5.07
C LEU A 263 16.65 4.19 -6.19
N ALA A 264 17.44 3.18 -5.82
CA ALA A 264 17.98 2.21 -6.78
C ALA A 264 16.88 1.18 -7.13
N ASN A 265 16.26 1.34 -8.29
CA ASN A 265 15.24 0.44 -8.79
C ASN A 265 15.55 0.03 -10.24
N LYS A 266 15.57 -1.28 -10.52
CA LYS A 266 15.94 -1.84 -11.82
C LYS A 266 14.96 -1.39 -12.94
N ASN A 267 13.70 -1.08 -12.58
CA ASN A 267 12.62 -0.63 -13.47
C ASN A 267 12.48 0.90 -13.62
N GLN A 268 13.31 1.70 -12.94
CA GLN A 268 13.25 3.17 -13.01
C GLN A 268 14.53 3.74 -13.64
N ARG A 269 14.42 4.94 -14.19
CA ARG A 269 15.54 5.77 -14.67
C ARG A 269 15.47 7.15 -14.04
N ILE A 270 16.61 7.82 -13.91
CA ILE A 270 16.70 9.16 -13.34
C ILE A 270 16.91 10.15 -14.47
N GLU A 271 16.01 11.12 -14.62
CA GLU A 271 16.22 12.31 -15.44
C GLU A 271 16.82 13.41 -14.56
N VAL A 272 17.78 14.16 -15.11
CA VAL A 272 18.42 15.30 -14.45
C VAL A 272 18.39 16.48 -15.42
N GLU A 273 17.85 17.60 -14.96
CA GLU A 273 17.87 18.88 -15.68
C GLU A 273 18.84 19.80 -14.94
N SER A 274 20.01 20.09 -15.53
CA SER A 274 20.93 21.12 -15.05
C SER A 274 20.59 22.45 -15.74
N THR A 275 20.62 23.54 -14.98
CA THR A 275 20.38 24.90 -15.46
C THR A 275 21.53 25.80 -15.02
N VAL A 276 22.24 26.39 -15.97
CA VAL A 276 23.38 27.30 -15.76
C VAL A 276 23.08 28.62 -16.48
N GLY A 277 22.75 29.66 -15.72
CA GLY A 277 22.11 30.85 -16.28
C GLY A 277 20.82 30.46 -17.04
N ASP A 278 20.62 31.00 -18.24
CA ASP A 278 19.48 30.65 -19.09
C ASP A 278 19.63 29.29 -19.81
N LYS A 279 20.78 28.62 -19.70
CA LYS A 279 21.06 27.39 -20.46
C LYS A 279 20.67 26.14 -19.69
N MET A 280 19.56 25.51 -20.10
CA MET A 280 19.10 24.22 -19.59
C MET A 280 19.69 23.04 -20.39
N SER A 281 20.21 22.04 -19.70
CA SER A 281 20.73 20.78 -20.27
C SER A 281 20.09 19.57 -19.59
N LYS A 282 19.73 18.53 -20.36
CA LYS A 282 19.05 17.33 -19.83
C LYS A 282 19.90 16.07 -19.98
N PHE A 283 19.96 15.29 -18.92
CA PHE A 283 20.69 14.03 -18.81
C PHE A 283 19.73 12.93 -18.35
N SER A 284 20.04 11.67 -18.68
CA SER A 284 19.33 10.50 -18.17
C SER A 284 20.34 9.48 -17.68
N GLY A 285 19.99 8.74 -16.63
CA GLY A 285 20.86 7.75 -16.00
C GLY A 285 20.10 6.73 -15.15
N LYS A 286 20.83 5.99 -14.32
CA LYS A 286 20.26 5.11 -13.28
C LYS A 286 20.95 5.32 -11.94
N ALA A 287 20.20 5.26 -10.86
CA ALA A 287 20.76 5.17 -9.51
C ALA A 287 21.39 3.79 -9.32
N VAL A 288 22.70 3.75 -9.09
CA VAL A 288 23.49 2.52 -8.95
C VAL A 288 23.70 2.17 -7.47
N LEU A 289 23.91 3.18 -6.63
CA LEU A 289 24.07 3.06 -5.19
C LEU A 289 23.25 4.16 -4.49
N VAL A 290 22.55 3.82 -3.40
CA VAL A 290 21.76 4.76 -2.60
C VAL A 290 22.01 4.50 -1.12
N GLU A 291 22.43 5.54 -0.40
CA GLU A 291 22.86 5.47 1.00
C GLU A 291 22.09 6.51 1.82
N GLY A 292 21.04 6.05 2.52
CA GLY A 292 20.19 6.91 3.36
C GLY A 292 19.39 7.94 2.54
N ARG A 293 20.00 9.08 2.23
CA ARG A 293 19.45 10.13 1.33
C ARG A 293 20.39 10.50 0.18
N SER A 294 21.63 10.04 0.20
CA SER A 294 22.61 10.22 -0.88
C SER A 294 22.37 9.20 -1.98
N ALA A 295 22.50 9.60 -3.25
CA ALA A 295 22.31 8.71 -4.38
C ALA A 295 23.35 8.96 -5.47
N TYR A 296 24.03 7.87 -5.87
CA TYR A 296 25.01 7.83 -6.95
C TYR A 296 24.32 7.41 -8.24
N ILE A 297 24.15 8.37 -9.14
CA ILE A 297 23.47 8.24 -10.43
C ILE A 297 24.55 8.12 -11.51
N ALA A 298 24.66 6.97 -12.16
CA ALA A 298 25.44 6.85 -13.38
C ALA A 298 24.64 7.43 -14.54
N LEU A 299 25.16 8.49 -15.17
CA LEU A 299 24.55 9.16 -16.32
C LEU A 299 24.98 8.48 -17.63
N ASN A 300 24.06 8.40 -18.59
CA ASN A 300 24.32 7.83 -19.91
C ASN A 300 25.23 8.72 -20.78
N SER A 301 25.41 9.99 -20.39
CA SER A 301 26.27 10.98 -21.04
C SER A 301 27.03 11.79 -19.99
N ALA A 302 28.23 12.26 -20.34
CA ALA A 302 29.06 13.02 -19.41
C ALA A 302 28.47 14.41 -19.13
N MET A 303 28.12 14.68 -17.88
CA MET A 303 27.73 16.00 -17.39
C MET A 303 28.96 16.74 -16.86
N SER A 304 29.44 17.73 -17.61
CA SER A 304 30.46 18.68 -17.17
C SER A 304 29.81 19.77 -16.31
N LEU A 305 30.09 19.77 -15.01
CA LEU A 305 29.67 20.86 -14.11
C LEU A 305 30.37 22.18 -14.48
N GLY A 306 29.66 23.29 -14.29
CA GLY A 306 30.25 24.62 -14.33
C GLY A 306 31.22 24.82 -13.17
N ALA A 307 32.47 25.16 -13.46
CA ALA A 307 33.46 25.38 -12.42
C ALA A 307 33.18 26.68 -11.63
N ALA A 308 33.14 26.58 -10.31
CA ALA A 308 33.36 27.66 -9.34
C ALA A 308 32.43 28.90 -9.38
N THR A 309 31.26 28.85 -10.03
CA THR A 309 30.22 29.88 -9.84
C THR A 309 28.93 29.26 -9.30
N GLY A 310 28.43 29.78 -8.18
CA GLY A 310 27.29 29.22 -7.42
C GLY A 310 25.91 29.48 -8.06
N THR A 311 25.77 29.19 -9.35
CA THR A 311 24.55 29.44 -10.15
C THR A 311 24.03 28.21 -10.89
N GLU A 312 24.76 27.09 -10.91
CA GLU A 312 24.25 25.83 -11.45
C GLU A 312 23.22 25.23 -10.49
N THR A 313 22.01 24.97 -10.99
CA THR A 313 20.94 24.29 -10.24
C THR A 313 20.50 23.02 -10.95
N ILE A 314 20.17 21.98 -10.18
CA ILE A 314 19.70 20.70 -10.71
C ILE A 314 18.27 20.38 -10.26
N ARG A 315 17.42 19.96 -11.19
CA ARG A 315 16.20 19.18 -10.91
C ARG A 315 16.52 17.72 -11.15
N VAL A 316 16.19 16.85 -10.19
CA VAL A 316 16.27 15.40 -10.34
C VAL A 316 14.85 14.82 -10.36
N THR A 317 14.56 13.91 -11.28
CA THR A 317 13.25 13.26 -11.42
C THR A 317 13.42 11.77 -11.66
N THR A 318 12.83 10.96 -10.77
CA THR A 318 12.71 9.51 -10.96
C THR A 318 11.56 9.23 -11.92
N VAL A 319 11.80 8.44 -12.96
CA VAL A 319 10.87 8.13 -14.06
C VAL A 319 10.70 6.62 -14.22
N GLY A 320 9.46 6.18 -14.40
CA GLY A 320 9.03 4.78 -14.33
C GLY A 320 8.31 4.50 -13.00
N ARG A 321 7.36 3.55 -13.00
CA ARG A 321 6.69 3.13 -11.74
C ARG A 321 7.66 2.35 -10.86
N GLU A 322 7.50 2.49 -9.55
CA GLU A 322 8.14 1.60 -8.59
C GLU A 322 7.47 0.20 -8.69
N GLY A 323 8.28 -0.86 -8.82
CA GLY A 323 7.79 -2.24 -8.81
C GLY A 323 7.15 -2.66 -7.48
N PRO A 324 6.63 -3.90 -7.38
CA PRO A 324 6.08 -4.41 -6.13
C PRO A 324 7.18 -4.67 -5.09
N ASN A 325 6.84 -4.44 -3.82
CA ASN A 325 7.64 -4.82 -2.67
C ASN A 325 7.52 -6.34 -2.38
N ARG A 326 8.26 -6.82 -1.38
CA ARG A 326 8.28 -8.24 -1.00
C ARG A 326 6.91 -8.78 -0.54
N ALA A 327 6.11 -7.98 0.18
CA ALA A 327 4.78 -8.36 0.63
C ALA A 327 3.76 -8.40 -0.55
N GLU A 328 3.76 -7.38 -1.41
CA GLU A 328 2.96 -7.34 -2.65
C GLU A 328 3.26 -8.57 -3.52
N THR A 329 4.55 -8.93 -3.67
CA THR A 329 5.01 -10.13 -4.40
C THR A 329 4.51 -11.42 -3.76
N GLN A 330 4.74 -11.61 -2.45
CA GLN A 330 4.33 -12.83 -1.73
C GLN A 330 2.82 -13.03 -1.77
N ARG A 331 2.04 -11.95 -1.61
CA ARG A 331 0.58 -11.95 -1.71
C ARG A 331 0.08 -12.43 -3.07
N ALA A 332 0.66 -11.91 -4.16
CA ALA A 332 0.35 -12.38 -5.51
C ALA A 332 0.71 -13.86 -5.70
N ASP A 333 1.89 -14.28 -5.24
CA ASP A 333 2.36 -15.67 -5.34
C ASP A 333 1.45 -16.65 -4.57
N ILE A 334 0.99 -16.27 -3.37
CA ILE A 334 0.08 -17.06 -2.56
C ILE A 334 -1.30 -17.18 -3.22
N VAL A 335 -1.88 -16.08 -3.73
CA VAL A 335 -3.17 -16.11 -4.44
C VAL A 335 -3.09 -17.01 -5.68
N ARG A 336 -2.01 -16.91 -6.46
CA ARG A 336 -1.71 -17.80 -7.58
C ARG A 336 -1.66 -19.28 -7.14
N ARG A 337 -0.89 -19.61 -6.09
CA ARG A 337 -0.79 -20.99 -5.58
C ARG A 337 -2.15 -21.55 -5.13
N VAL A 338 -2.99 -20.73 -4.50
CA VAL A 338 -4.36 -21.13 -4.13
C VAL A 338 -5.18 -21.46 -5.37
N LEU A 339 -5.17 -20.59 -6.40
CA LEU A 339 -5.87 -20.83 -7.67
C LEU A 339 -5.36 -22.08 -8.42
N GLN A 340 -4.13 -22.50 -8.15
CA GLN A 340 -3.49 -23.73 -8.64
C GLN A 340 -3.67 -24.94 -7.70
N ALA A 341 -4.53 -24.85 -6.67
CA ALA A 341 -4.72 -25.87 -5.64
C ALA A 341 -3.45 -26.33 -4.89
N SER A 342 -2.37 -25.52 -4.92
CA SER A 342 -1.06 -25.80 -4.31
C SER A 342 -0.81 -25.03 -3.00
N CYS A 343 -1.87 -24.49 -2.39
CA CYS A 343 -1.83 -23.76 -1.12
C CYS A 343 -3.15 -23.90 -0.36
N THR A 344 -3.07 -24.17 0.94
CA THR A 344 -4.21 -24.42 1.84
C THR A 344 -4.76 -23.17 2.54
N LEU A 345 -4.40 -21.95 2.11
CA LEU A 345 -4.80 -20.70 2.77
C LEU A 345 -6.31 -20.60 3.09
N LEU A 346 -7.18 -21.08 2.20
CA LEU A 346 -8.65 -21.03 2.39
C LEU A 346 -9.18 -21.95 3.50
N ALA A 347 -8.35 -22.91 3.95
CA ALA A 347 -8.59 -23.83 5.07
C ALA A 347 -7.83 -23.37 6.34
N GLN A 348 -7.27 -22.16 6.37
CA GLN A 348 -6.67 -21.61 7.58
C GLN A 348 -7.73 -20.86 8.40
N PRO A 349 -7.94 -21.21 9.69
CA PRO A 349 -8.98 -20.61 10.53
C PRO A 349 -8.93 -19.07 10.58
N PHE A 350 -7.73 -18.48 10.65
CA PHE A 350 -7.57 -17.03 10.62
C PHE A 350 -8.00 -16.39 9.28
N PHE A 351 -7.78 -17.07 8.15
CA PHE A 351 -8.30 -16.60 6.85
C PHE A 351 -9.82 -16.70 6.79
N GLN A 352 -10.39 -17.79 7.32
CA GLN A 352 -11.84 -17.96 7.41
C GLN A 352 -12.48 -16.90 8.30
N ALA A 353 -11.96 -16.69 9.51
CA ALA A 353 -12.42 -15.67 10.44
C ALA A 353 -12.37 -14.26 9.84
N LEU A 354 -11.33 -13.92 9.07
CA LEU A 354 -11.18 -12.59 8.47
C LEU A 354 -12.08 -12.33 7.25
N TRP A 355 -12.32 -13.34 6.38
CA TRP A 355 -13.01 -13.13 5.09
C TRP A 355 -14.30 -13.92 4.89
N LEU A 356 -14.55 -14.98 5.64
CA LEU A 356 -15.65 -15.93 5.42
C LEU A 356 -16.54 -15.99 6.67
N ALA A 357 -17.38 -14.96 6.83
CA ALA A 357 -18.39 -14.90 7.89
C ALA A 357 -19.21 -16.20 7.98
N GLY A 358 -19.29 -16.79 9.18
CA GLY A 358 -20.06 -18.01 9.42
C GLY A 358 -19.37 -19.32 8.99
N ALA A 359 -18.16 -19.32 8.46
CA ALA A 359 -17.41 -20.54 8.13
C ALA A 359 -16.78 -21.24 9.36
N GLY A 360 -17.32 -21.02 10.56
CA GLY A 360 -16.68 -21.36 11.85
C GLY A 360 -16.84 -22.82 12.32
N ASP A 361 -17.31 -23.72 11.46
CA ASP A 361 -17.51 -25.13 11.79
C ASP A 361 -16.19 -25.94 11.80
N GLU A 362 -15.14 -25.44 11.14
CA GLU A 362 -13.79 -26.03 11.27
C GLU A 362 -13.19 -25.65 12.63
N PRO A 363 -12.88 -26.63 13.51
CA PRO A 363 -12.40 -26.34 14.86
C PRO A 363 -11.02 -25.71 14.84
N TRP A 364 -10.80 -24.72 15.73
CA TRP A 364 -9.48 -24.12 15.91
C TRP A 364 -8.42 -25.18 16.26
N PRO A 365 -7.20 -25.08 15.72
CA PRO A 365 -6.13 -26.04 15.95
C PRO A 365 -5.89 -26.30 17.43
N LYS A 366 -5.69 -27.56 17.78
CA LYS A 366 -5.13 -27.91 19.10
C LYS A 366 -3.64 -27.57 19.10
N TRP A 367 -3.33 -26.31 19.39
CA TRP A 367 -2.02 -25.94 19.94
C TRP A 367 -1.77 -26.76 21.22
N LYS A 368 -0.51 -26.98 21.60
CA LYS A 368 -0.21 -27.56 22.92
C LYS A 368 -0.90 -26.69 23.99
N ASP A 369 -1.47 -27.33 25.02
CA ASP A 369 -2.17 -26.63 26.09
C ASP A 369 -1.19 -25.75 26.89
N VAL A 370 -1.05 -24.50 26.45
CA VAL A 370 -0.43 -23.43 27.23
C VAL A 370 -1.26 -23.25 28.51
N PRO A 371 -0.66 -23.20 29.71
CA PRO A 371 -1.39 -23.25 30.97
C PRO A 371 -2.56 -22.27 31.02
N ARG A 372 -3.77 -22.81 31.17
CA ARG A 372 -5.00 -22.04 31.13
C ARG A 372 -5.15 -21.26 32.44
N PRO A 373 -5.35 -19.94 32.44
CA PRO A 373 -5.84 -19.24 33.61
C PRO A 373 -7.30 -19.63 33.83
N GLU A 374 -7.53 -20.74 34.54
CA GLU A 374 -8.87 -21.26 34.83
C GLU A 374 -9.63 -20.38 35.83
N HIS A 375 -8.91 -19.55 36.58
CA HIS A 375 -9.47 -18.58 37.49
C HIS A 375 -9.86 -17.28 36.75
N GLN A 376 -11.01 -16.74 37.12
CA GLN A 376 -11.51 -15.44 36.65
C GLN A 376 -10.59 -14.32 37.15
N MET A 377 -9.55 -14.01 36.39
CA MET A 377 -8.46 -13.12 36.83
C MET A 377 -8.98 -11.73 37.20
N ASP A 378 -8.87 -11.39 38.48
CA ASP A 378 -8.85 -10.01 38.96
C ASP A 378 -7.53 -9.38 38.52
N LEU A 379 -7.53 -8.84 37.29
CA LEU A 379 -6.41 -8.15 36.69
C LEU A 379 -6.10 -6.89 37.51
N TYR A 380 -5.13 -7.02 38.41
CA TYR A 380 -4.63 -5.92 39.23
C TYR A 380 -3.73 -5.02 38.38
N PHE A 381 -4.10 -3.75 38.25
CA PHE A 381 -3.40 -2.75 37.43
C PHE A 381 -2.76 -1.69 38.35
N PRO A 382 -1.60 -1.96 38.99
CA PRO A 382 -1.06 -1.12 40.07
C PRO A 382 -0.85 0.34 39.66
N HIS A 383 -0.46 0.58 38.41
CA HIS A 383 -0.07 1.90 37.91
C HIS A 383 -1.04 2.51 36.87
N ALA A 384 -2.22 1.90 36.65
CA ALA A 384 -3.20 2.42 35.69
C ALA A 384 -4.67 2.14 36.08
N ARG A 385 -5.43 3.19 36.37
CA ARG A 385 -6.90 3.11 36.54
C ARG A 385 -7.61 2.96 35.17
N LEU A 386 -7.48 1.79 34.54
CA LEU A 386 -8.23 1.47 33.32
C LEU A 386 -9.74 1.64 33.53
N ASN A 387 -10.42 2.24 32.56
CA ASN A 387 -11.88 2.36 32.57
C ASN A 387 -12.58 1.04 32.16
N VAL A 388 -13.92 1.01 32.20
CA VAL A 388 -14.70 -0.21 31.93
C VAL A 388 -14.46 -0.78 30.53
N SER A 389 -14.42 0.07 29.50
CA SER A 389 -14.23 -0.38 28.11
C SER A 389 -12.80 -0.84 27.83
N GLN A 390 -11.80 -0.18 28.42
CA GLN A 390 -10.40 -0.62 28.40
C GLN A 390 -10.20 -1.97 29.11
N ARG A 391 -10.79 -2.18 30.29
CA ARG A 391 -10.72 -3.48 30.98
C ARG A 391 -11.38 -4.61 30.19
N ALA A 392 -12.48 -4.33 29.48
CA ALA A 392 -13.10 -5.28 28.56
C ALA A 392 -12.16 -5.63 27.38
N ALA A 393 -11.52 -4.64 26.77
CA ALA A 393 -10.54 -4.85 25.70
C ALA A 393 -9.33 -5.68 26.17
N VAL A 394 -8.73 -5.36 27.31
CA VAL A 394 -7.60 -6.13 27.88
C VAL A 394 -8.00 -7.58 28.14
N ARG A 395 -9.16 -7.82 28.78
CA ARG A 395 -9.66 -9.18 29.03
C ARG A 395 -9.85 -9.97 27.74
N ALA A 396 -10.50 -9.37 26.74
CA ALA A 396 -10.72 -10.02 25.45
C ALA A 396 -9.41 -10.30 24.71
N ILE A 397 -8.38 -9.46 24.87
CA ILE A 397 -7.05 -9.67 24.28
C ILE A 397 -6.27 -10.78 24.98
N LEU A 398 -6.29 -10.83 26.32
CA LEU A 398 -5.64 -11.90 27.09
C LEU A 398 -6.34 -13.26 26.93
N SER A 399 -7.65 -13.27 26.65
CA SER A 399 -8.45 -14.47 26.52
C SER A 399 -7.92 -15.47 25.47
N ASN A 400 -7.94 -16.75 25.83
CA ASN A 400 -7.61 -17.88 24.96
C ASN A 400 -8.86 -18.60 24.40
N LYS A 401 -10.07 -18.05 24.60
CA LYS A 401 -11.30 -18.59 23.99
C LYS A 401 -11.24 -18.56 22.47
N ASN A 402 -11.96 -19.48 21.83
CA ASN A 402 -11.96 -19.66 20.38
C ASN A 402 -12.66 -18.49 19.65
N GLU A 403 -13.74 -18.00 20.23
CA GLU A 403 -14.50 -16.83 19.77
C GLU A 403 -13.65 -15.55 19.79
N GLU A 404 -12.73 -15.44 20.75
CA GLU A 404 -11.87 -14.28 20.96
C GLU A 404 -10.48 -14.40 20.29
N ARG A 405 -10.27 -15.41 19.42
CA ARG A 405 -8.99 -15.61 18.68
C ARG A 405 -8.70 -14.49 17.67
N VAL A 406 -9.74 -13.79 17.20
CA VAL A 406 -9.64 -12.56 16.40
C VAL A 406 -10.35 -11.45 17.17
N THR A 407 -9.58 -10.58 17.83
CA THR A 407 -10.11 -9.46 18.64
C THR A 407 -10.00 -8.16 17.85
N LEU A 408 -11.10 -7.38 17.75
CA LEU A 408 -11.06 -6.01 17.25
C LEU A 408 -11.33 -5.03 18.39
N VAL A 409 -10.52 -3.97 18.47
CA VAL A 409 -10.70 -2.86 19.40
C VAL A 409 -10.77 -1.55 18.61
N GLN A 410 -11.98 -0.98 18.52
CA GLN A 410 -12.16 0.38 18.01
C GLN A 410 -11.83 1.38 19.12
N GLY A 411 -10.68 2.03 18.98
CA GLY A 411 -10.25 3.11 19.85
C GLY A 411 -10.36 4.46 19.16
N PRO A 412 -11.37 5.29 19.46
CA PRO A 412 -11.41 6.69 19.06
C PRO A 412 -10.18 7.51 19.54
N PRO A 413 -9.95 8.73 19.01
CA PRO A 413 -8.90 9.62 19.47
C PRO A 413 -8.95 9.88 20.98
N GLY A 414 -7.78 9.93 21.63
CA GLY A 414 -7.67 10.21 23.07
C GLY A 414 -8.09 9.08 24.02
N THR A 415 -8.57 7.94 23.53
CA THR A 415 -9.09 6.84 24.38
C THR A 415 -8.03 5.94 25.03
N GLY A 416 -6.74 6.27 24.86
CA GLY A 416 -5.64 5.46 25.40
C GLY A 416 -5.53 4.09 24.72
N LYS A 417 -5.62 4.04 23.37
CA LYS A 417 -5.57 2.78 22.59
C LYS A 417 -4.43 1.82 22.97
N LEU A 418 -3.31 2.38 23.44
CA LEU A 418 -2.15 1.61 23.89
C LEU A 418 -2.16 1.42 25.41
N PHE A 419 -3.06 0.57 25.88
CA PHE A 419 -3.13 0.10 27.27
C PHE A 419 -2.09 -1.01 27.59
N LEU A 420 -0.96 -1.06 26.87
CA LEU A 420 0.12 -2.04 27.10
C LEU A 420 0.73 -1.92 28.51
N ARG A 421 0.76 -0.70 29.08
CA ARG A 421 1.15 -0.41 30.48
C ARG A 421 0.21 -1.01 31.55
N SER A 422 -0.75 -1.82 31.13
CA SER A 422 -1.73 -2.48 31.99
C SER A 422 -1.82 -3.98 31.71
N PHE A 423 -0.96 -4.52 30.84
CA PHE A 423 -0.73 -5.95 30.83
C PHE A 423 0.16 -6.28 32.03
N PRO A 424 -0.10 -7.40 32.75
CA PRO A 424 0.72 -7.83 33.86
C PRO A 424 2.04 -8.42 33.34
N PHE A 425 2.95 -7.53 32.98
CA PHE A 425 4.36 -7.83 32.77
C PHE A 425 5.10 -7.60 34.09
N PRO A 426 5.97 -8.52 34.55
CA PRO A 426 6.55 -8.45 35.89
C PRO A 426 7.70 -7.43 35.98
N GLU A 427 7.55 -6.41 36.83
CA GLU A 427 8.58 -5.39 37.10
C GLU A 427 9.78 -5.98 37.89
N ASP A 428 9.56 -6.97 38.77
CA ASP A 428 10.57 -7.50 39.70
C ASP A 428 11.22 -8.85 39.28
N GLY A 429 10.97 -9.35 38.06
CA GLY A 429 11.58 -10.60 37.54
C GLY A 429 11.22 -11.92 38.25
N ILE A 430 10.58 -11.91 39.42
CA ILE A 430 10.26 -13.10 40.25
C ILE A 430 8.77 -13.17 40.63
N LEU A 431 7.91 -13.45 39.65
CA LEU A 431 6.57 -14.04 39.85
C LEU A 431 6.32 -15.10 38.77
N SER A 432 6.64 -16.37 38.98
CA SER A 432 6.06 -17.32 39.96
C SER A 432 4.59 -17.69 39.66
N SER A 433 4.42 -18.79 38.93
CA SER A 433 3.21 -19.64 38.80
C SER A 433 1.92 -19.08 38.16
N ALA A 434 1.62 -17.79 38.23
CA ALA A 434 0.27 -17.27 37.88
C ALA A 434 0.10 -16.74 36.45
N TYR A 435 1.19 -16.49 35.71
CA TYR A 435 1.16 -15.91 34.37
C TYR A 435 1.92 -16.78 33.35
N ASP A 436 1.45 -16.70 32.11
CA ASP A 436 1.90 -17.49 30.95
C ASP A 436 3.28 -17.02 30.43
N THR A 437 4.34 -17.57 31.00
CA THR A 437 5.75 -17.20 30.71
C THR A 437 6.28 -17.74 29.38
N GLU A 438 5.56 -18.64 28.69
CA GLU A 438 5.99 -19.15 27.39
C GLU A 438 5.58 -18.24 26.23
N ARG A 439 4.50 -17.47 26.39
CA ARG A 439 3.80 -16.79 25.30
C ARG A 439 4.58 -15.64 24.68
N THR A 440 4.56 -15.60 23.35
CA THR A 440 5.25 -14.58 22.55
C THR A 440 4.28 -13.59 21.91
N VAL A 441 4.63 -12.31 21.96
CA VAL A 441 3.80 -11.19 21.45
C VAL A 441 4.57 -10.42 20.39
N TRP A 442 3.97 -10.29 19.21
CA TRP A 442 4.48 -9.46 18.13
C TRP A 442 3.55 -8.25 17.95
N VAL A 443 4.07 -7.04 18.11
CA VAL A 443 3.31 -5.79 17.91
C VAL A 443 3.76 -5.12 16.63
N ILE A 444 2.82 -4.86 15.72
CA ILE A 444 3.10 -4.25 14.42
C ILE A 444 2.24 -3.02 14.14
N ALA A 445 2.75 -2.15 13.28
CA ALA A 445 1.99 -1.05 12.70
C ALA A 445 2.44 -0.77 11.26
N GLN A 446 1.71 0.09 10.55
CA GLN A 446 1.98 0.40 9.14
C GLN A 446 3.19 1.33 8.93
N SER A 447 3.60 2.09 9.96
CA SER A 447 4.70 3.07 9.86
C SER A 447 5.74 2.89 10.96
N ASN A 448 7.00 3.19 10.65
CA ASN A 448 8.09 3.20 11.65
C ASN A 448 7.78 4.14 12.83
N VAL A 449 7.09 5.27 12.59
CA VAL A 449 6.72 6.24 13.63
C VAL A 449 5.71 5.64 14.60
N ALA A 450 4.70 4.92 14.12
CA ALA A 450 3.75 4.23 14.99
C ALA A 450 4.44 3.17 15.86
N VAL A 451 5.26 2.30 15.26
CA VAL A 451 6.03 1.27 16.00
C VAL A 451 6.98 1.91 17.04
N LYS A 452 7.70 2.97 16.65
CA LYS A 452 8.58 3.75 17.54
C LYS A 452 7.83 4.37 18.73
N ASN A 453 6.63 4.92 18.49
CA ASN A 453 5.77 5.51 19.51
C ASN A 453 5.10 4.46 20.43
N ILE A 454 5.20 3.16 20.10
CA ILE A 454 4.85 2.04 20.98
C ILE A 454 6.09 1.65 21.79
N ALA A 455 7.25 1.46 21.13
CA ALA A 455 8.52 1.10 21.75
C ALA A 455 8.92 2.06 22.88
N GLU A 456 8.85 3.38 22.66
CA GLU A 456 9.11 4.37 23.73
C GLU A 456 8.18 4.22 24.93
N LYS A 457 6.92 3.81 24.72
CA LYS A 457 5.94 3.65 25.81
C LYS A 457 6.07 2.34 26.58
N LEU A 458 6.83 1.38 26.03
CA LEU A 458 7.27 0.16 26.70
C LEU A 458 8.56 0.43 27.50
N ALA A 459 9.50 1.18 26.93
CA ALA A 459 10.68 1.64 27.67
C ALA A 459 10.33 2.60 28.82
N ASP A 460 9.33 3.48 28.65
CA ASP A 460 8.76 4.29 29.73
C ASP A 460 8.10 3.46 30.87
N VAL A 461 8.03 2.13 30.76
CA VAL A 461 7.60 1.17 31.81
C VAL A 461 8.55 -0.02 31.94
N GLU A 462 9.83 0.18 31.59
CA GLU A 462 10.94 -0.75 31.87
C GLU A 462 10.74 -2.19 31.35
N LEU A 463 9.97 -2.35 30.27
CA LEU A 463 9.68 -3.65 29.65
C LEU A 463 10.70 -4.06 28.59
N ASP A 464 11.21 -5.29 28.68
CA ASP A 464 12.09 -5.88 27.66
C ASP A 464 11.39 -6.17 26.33
N PHE A 465 11.77 -5.45 25.28
CA PHE A 465 11.34 -5.70 23.89
C PHE A 465 12.51 -5.69 22.90
N THR A 466 12.31 -6.31 21.73
CA THR A 466 13.20 -6.15 20.57
C THR A 466 12.48 -5.39 19.44
N LEU A 467 13.04 -4.27 18.99
CA LEU A 467 12.51 -3.45 17.89
C LEU A 467 13.25 -3.75 16.58
N LEU A 468 12.57 -4.42 15.64
CA LEU A 468 13.13 -4.82 14.35
C LEU A 468 13.01 -3.69 13.32
N ILE A 469 14.15 -3.21 12.82
CA ILE A 469 14.22 -2.16 11.79
C ILE A 469 14.72 -2.76 10.46
N PHE A 470 13.93 -2.58 9.40
CA PHE A 470 14.35 -2.97 8.05
C PHE A 470 15.38 -1.99 7.47
N THR A 471 16.45 -2.55 6.91
CA THR A 471 17.56 -1.84 6.27
C THR A 471 17.64 -2.20 4.79
N MET A 472 17.75 -1.17 3.94
CA MET A 472 17.88 -1.34 2.50
C MET A 472 19.28 -1.83 2.14
N ILE A 473 19.45 -3.15 2.05
CA ILE A 473 20.68 -3.77 1.55
C ILE A 473 20.85 -3.39 0.07
N GLY A 474 21.84 -2.56 -0.23
CA GLY A 474 22.40 -2.45 -1.58
C GLY A 474 23.25 -3.69 -1.91
N GLU A 475 23.23 -4.13 -3.16
CA GLU A 475 24.00 -5.30 -3.65
C GLU A 475 25.52 -4.96 -3.73
N SER A 476 26.19 -4.75 -2.59
CA SER A 476 27.64 -4.50 -2.50
C SER A 476 28.25 -5.06 -1.19
N PRO A 477 29.04 -6.15 -1.23
CA PRO A 477 29.62 -6.78 -0.03
C PRO A 477 30.80 -6.05 0.63
N ALA A 478 31.24 -4.90 0.11
CA ALA A 478 32.55 -4.33 0.43
C ALA A 478 32.51 -2.85 0.84
N LEU A 479 32.30 -2.56 2.13
CA LEU A 479 32.73 -1.33 2.82
C LEU A 479 32.56 -1.46 4.35
N PRO A 480 33.62 -1.43 5.17
CA PRO A 480 33.54 -1.71 6.61
C PRO A 480 33.21 -0.47 7.48
N LEU A 481 32.38 -0.68 8.51
CA LEU A 481 32.07 0.13 9.71
C LEU A 481 31.98 1.68 9.62
N ARG A 482 32.98 2.39 9.09
CA ARG A 482 33.09 3.87 9.15
C ARG A 482 31.96 4.64 8.42
N MET A 483 31.16 3.98 7.59
CA MET A 483 30.01 4.57 6.89
C MET A 483 28.64 4.32 7.57
N PHE A 484 28.60 3.52 8.64
CA PHE A 484 27.41 3.26 9.50
C PHE A 484 26.62 4.53 9.87
N LEU A 485 27.36 5.61 10.10
CA LEU A 485 26.86 6.91 10.56
C LEU A 485 25.77 7.51 9.66
N THR A 486 25.82 7.39 8.33
CA THR A 486 24.91 8.16 7.44
C THR A 486 23.46 7.67 7.49
N LEU A 487 23.23 6.39 7.73
CA LEU A 487 21.89 5.79 7.78
C LEU A 487 21.26 5.91 9.18
N VAL A 488 22.07 5.83 10.25
CA VAL A 488 21.60 5.95 11.64
C VAL A 488 21.43 7.40 12.09
N ARG A 489 22.37 8.33 11.77
CA ARG A 489 22.38 9.74 12.25
C ARG A 489 21.09 10.53 12.07
N ARG A 490 20.21 10.16 11.11
CA ARG A 490 18.95 10.89 10.86
C ARG A 490 17.72 10.33 11.60
N HIS A 491 17.86 9.20 12.30
CA HIS A 491 16.89 8.70 13.28
C HIS A 491 17.52 8.37 14.64
N GLU A 492 18.80 8.70 14.84
CA GLU A 492 19.54 8.62 16.11
C GLU A 492 18.76 9.29 17.26
N HIS A 493 18.21 10.49 17.04
CA HIS A 493 17.33 11.19 17.98
C HIS A 493 15.91 10.62 18.13
N LEU A 494 15.47 9.70 17.25
CA LEU A 494 14.18 9.01 17.40
C LEU A 494 14.33 7.73 18.22
N TYR A 495 15.43 7.00 18.03
CA TYR A 495 15.66 5.75 18.76
C TYR A 495 16.59 5.93 19.97
N GLN A 496 17.03 7.15 20.27
CA GLN A 496 17.97 7.48 21.36
C GLN A 496 17.57 6.96 22.75
N LYS A 497 16.26 6.88 23.02
CA LYS A 497 15.69 6.31 24.26
C LYS A 497 15.70 4.78 24.33
N ILE A 498 15.82 4.11 23.19
CA ILE A 498 15.45 2.70 22.96
C ILE A 498 16.44 2.01 22.02
N MET A 499 17.68 2.51 21.94
CA MET A 499 18.66 2.09 20.93
C MET A 499 19.16 0.67 21.21
N ASP A 500 19.30 0.32 22.47
CA ASP A 500 19.78 -0.99 22.93
C ASP A 500 18.75 -2.11 22.62
N ASN A 501 17.48 -1.74 22.44
CA ASN A 501 16.42 -2.63 21.96
C ASN A 501 16.37 -2.77 20.42
N VAL A 502 17.14 -2.00 19.64
CA VAL A 502 17.04 -1.97 18.17
C VAL A 502 17.88 -3.06 17.50
N LEU A 503 17.21 -3.92 16.76
CA LEU A 503 17.84 -4.96 15.92
C LEU A 503 17.59 -4.68 14.44
N ARG A 504 18.67 -4.54 13.66
CA ARG A 504 18.61 -4.16 12.23
C ARG A 504 18.58 -5.39 11.33
N SER A 505 17.92 -5.32 10.18
CA SER A 505 17.78 -6.49 9.29
C SER A 505 19.06 -6.94 8.58
N ASP A 506 20.09 -6.10 8.57
CA ASP A 506 21.45 -6.44 8.14
C ASP A 506 22.23 -7.16 9.24
N ASP A 507 21.93 -6.91 10.52
CA ASP A 507 22.48 -7.60 11.72
C ASP A 507 21.79 -8.95 12.04
N MET A 508 20.82 -9.38 11.21
CA MET A 508 20.11 -10.64 11.39
C MET A 508 20.86 -11.77 10.68
N ASP A 509 21.78 -12.38 11.44
CA ASP A 509 22.55 -13.56 11.04
C ASP A 509 21.83 -14.87 11.44
N ASP A 510 22.28 -16.00 10.90
CA ASP A 510 21.71 -17.33 11.19
C ASP A 510 22.32 -18.00 12.45
N ASP A 511 23.23 -17.30 13.16
CA ASP A 511 23.79 -17.74 14.46
C ASP A 511 22.75 -17.58 15.57
N PHE A 512 22.37 -18.68 16.20
CA PHE A 512 21.30 -18.72 17.19
C PHE A 512 21.71 -18.12 18.54
N GLU A 513 22.94 -18.34 18.99
CA GLU A 513 23.42 -17.90 20.31
C GLU A 513 23.67 -16.38 20.32
N GLN A 514 24.31 -15.87 19.27
CA GLN A 514 24.47 -14.42 19.09
C GLN A 514 23.13 -13.72 18.92
N MET A 515 22.16 -14.35 18.25
CA MET A 515 20.82 -13.77 18.11
C MET A 515 20.02 -13.81 19.41
N GLU A 516 20.14 -14.86 20.24
CA GLU A 516 19.46 -14.90 21.55
C GLU A 516 19.99 -13.82 22.49
N GLN A 517 21.32 -13.69 22.58
CA GLN A 517 21.97 -12.64 23.38
C GLN A 517 21.56 -11.23 22.92
N ARG A 518 21.53 -10.97 21.61
CA ARG A 518 21.10 -9.67 21.03
C ARG A 518 19.60 -9.38 21.16
N MET A 519 18.79 -10.39 21.50
CA MET A 519 17.36 -10.21 21.81
C MET A 519 17.07 -10.07 23.31
N LEU A 520 18.10 -10.16 24.18
CA LEU A 520 17.97 -10.07 25.65
C LEU A 520 16.91 -11.04 26.21
N HIS A 521 16.77 -12.23 25.59
CA HIS A 521 15.70 -13.21 25.83
C HIS A 521 14.24 -12.69 25.72
N SER A 522 14.03 -11.48 25.19
CA SER A 522 12.71 -10.83 25.15
C SER A 522 11.66 -11.64 24.37
N ARG A 523 10.45 -11.68 24.93
CA ARG A 523 9.26 -12.32 24.32
C ARG A 523 8.37 -11.34 23.53
N VAL A 524 8.75 -10.06 23.48
CA VAL A 524 7.96 -8.98 22.88
C VAL A 524 8.72 -8.35 21.69
N VAL A 525 8.22 -8.56 20.48
CA VAL A 525 8.89 -8.12 19.24
C VAL A 525 8.08 -7.06 18.52
N LEU A 526 8.70 -5.92 18.23
CA LEU A 526 8.08 -4.78 17.56
C LEU A 526 8.62 -4.65 16.13
N CYS A 527 7.77 -4.53 15.12
CA CYS A 527 8.22 -4.28 13.74
C CYS A 527 7.15 -3.64 12.86
N THR A 528 7.51 -3.14 11.66
CA THR A 528 6.50 -2.76 10.67
C THR A 528 5.93 -3.97 9.94
N LEU A 529 4.67 -3.89 9.48
CA LEU A 529 4.00 -4.97 8.74
C LEU A 529 4.85 -5.53 7.57
N SER A 530 5.55 -4.66 6.84
CA SER A 530 6.43 -5.04 5.72
C SER A 530 7.65 -5.87 6.15
N MET A 531 8.09 -5.77 7.40
CA MET A 531 9.19 -6.57 7.94
C MET A 531 8.82 -8.06 8.07
N LEU A 532 7.55 -8.39 8.32
CA LEU A 532 7.06 -9.78 8.39
C LEU A 532 7.26 -10.58 7.09
N SER A 533 7.43 -9.88 5.96
CA SER A 533 7.74 -10.46 4.64
C SER A 533 9.24 -10.63 4.37
N ASN A 534 10.13 -10.26 5.30
CA ASN A 534 11.58 -10.38 5.15
C ASN A 534 12.07 -11.81 5.44
N PRO A 535 12.77 -12.50 4.52
CA PRO A 535 13.22 -13.88 4.74
C PRO A 535 14.03 -14.05 6.04
N ARG A 536 14.97 -13.12 6.34
CA ARG A 536 15.88 -13.16 7.51
C ARG A 536 15.20 -13.25 8.88
N LEU A 537 13.90 -13.00 8.99
CA LEU A 537 13.13 -13.32 10.20
C LEU A 537 13.15 -14.82 10.57
N SER A 538 13.66 -15.73 9.72
CA SER A 538 13.79 -17.16 10.03
C SER A 538 14.59 -17.46 11.29
N ALA A 539 15.63 -16.68 11.62
CA ALA A 539 16.38 -16.83 12.87
C ALA A 539 15.51 -16.41 14.07
N ILE A 540 15.05 -15.16 14.07
CA ILE A 540 14.20 -14.56 15.12
C ILE A 540 12.93 -15.38 15.39
N THR A 541 12.27 -15.89 14.35
CA THR A 541 10.99 -16.63 14.51
C THR A 541 11.17 -18.10 14.90
N ARG A 542 12.41 -18.57 15.08
CA ARG A 542 12.74 -19.80 15.83
C ARG A 542 12.88 -19.50 17.33
N LEU A 543 13.59 -18.42 17.68
CA LEU A 543 13.78 -17.93 19.07
C LEU A 543 12.46 -17.47 19.70
N VAL A 544 11.77 -16.58 19.00
CA VAL A 544 10.52 -15.95 19.43
C VAL A 544 9.46 -16.18 18.34
N PRO A 545 8.80 -17.36 18.30
CA PRO A 545 7.75 -17.66 17.33
C PRO A 545 6.66 -16.60 17.31
N LEU A 546 5.97 -16.41 16.18
CA LEU A 546 4.86 -15.46 16.10
C LEU A 546 3.57 -16.14 16.55
N GLN A 547 3.23 -16.03 17.85
CA GLN A 547 2.03 -16.63 18.45
C GLN A 547 0.86 -15.64 18.54
N THR A 548 1.07 -14.48 19.19
CA THR A 548 0.04 -13.43 19.32
C THR A 548 0.45 -12.21 18.51
N LEU A 549 -0.30 -11.86 17.47
CA LEU A 549 -0.07 -10.64 16.68
C LEU A 549 -1.01 -9.53 17.16
N MET A 550 -0.43 -8.41 17.60
CA MET A 550 -1.14 -7.15 17.81
C MET A 550 -0.83 -6.21 16.64
N VAL A 551 -1.86 -5.60 16.06
CA VAL A 551 -1.75 -4.64 14.96
C VAL A 551 -2.31 -3.30 15.43
N ASP A 552 -1.46 -2.32 15.70
CA ASP A 552 -1.90 -0.95 15.97
C ASP A 552 -2.08 -0.14 14.67
N GLU A 553 -2.93 0.86 14.75
CA GLU A 553 -3.44 1.66 13.64
C GLU A 553 -4.00 0.83 12.47
N ALA A 554 -4.53 -0.37 12.75
CA ALA A 554 -4.91 -1.38 11.77
C ALA A 554 -6.01 -0.94 10.77
N SER A 555 -6.71 0.17 11.03
CA SER A 555 -7.62 0.81 10.07
C SER A 555 -6.90 1.43 8.85
N GLN A 556 -5.58 1.64 8.91
CA GLN A 556 -4.74 2.03 7.77
C GLN A 556 -4.17 0.85 6.96
N VAL A 557 -4.39 -0.39 7.40
CA VAL A 557 -3.87 -1.59 6.74
C VAL A 557 -4.99 -2.18 5.88
N GLU A 558 -4.72 -2.44 4.59
CA GLU A 558 -5.68 -3.18 3.76
C GLU A 558 -5.67 -4.64 4.18
N ILE A 559 -6.84 -5.23 4.40
CA ILE A 559 -6.96 -6.57 5.01
C ILE A 559 -6.18 -7.64 4.24
N GLY A 560 -6.04 -7.50 2.92
CA GLY A 560 -5.23 -8.40 2.09
C GLY A 560 -3.72 -8.41 2.40
N ASP A 561 -3.17 -7.39 3.06
CA ASP A 561 -1.74 -7.35 3.40
C ASP A 561 -1.37 -8.28 4.57
N PHE A 562 -2.37 -8.85 5.26
CA PHE A 562 -2.15 -9.94 6.20
C PHE A 562 -1.94 -11.31 5.52
N VAL A 563 -2.25 -11.47 4.22
CA VAL A 563 -2.16 -12.77 3.52
C VAL A 563 -0.75 -13.40 3.55
N PRO A 564 0.37 -12.66 3.31
CA PRO A 564 1.72 -13.21 3.45
C PRO A 564 2.03 -13.69 4.87
N MET A 565 1.59 -12.95 5.87
CA MET A 565 1.78 -13.25 7.29
C MET A 565 1.01 -14.53 7.67
N LEU A 566 -0.28 -14.62 7.32
CA LEU A 566 -1.12 -15.79 7.58
C LEU A 566 -0.51 -17.07 6.98
N TYR A 567 -0.11 -17.02 5.71
CA TYR A 567 0.54 -18.14 5.06
C TYR A 567 1.85 -18.55 5.78
N ARG A 568 2.74 -17.59 6.06
CA ARG A 568 4.05 -17.83 6.67
C ARG A 568 3.96 -18.36 8.10
N PHE A 569 3.07 -17.82 8.92
CA PHE A 569 2.98 -18.10 10.36
C PHE A 569 1.81 -19.03 10.73
N SER A 570 1.18 -19.67 9.74
CA SER A 570 0.07 -20.63 9.87
C SER A 570 0.26 -21.77 10.88
N ARG A 571 1.50 -22.08 11.29
CA ARG A 571 1.82 -23.08 12.33
C ARG A 571 2.04 -22.50 13.72
N SER A 572 2.42 -21.23 13.85
CA SER A 572 2.74 -20.59 15.13
C SER A 572 1.63 -19.67 15.62
N LEU A 573 0.91 -19.02 14.72
CA LEU A 573 -0.12 -18.02 15.02
C LEU A 573 -1.28 -18.66 15.81
N GLN A 574 -1.54 -18.11 16.99
CA GLN A 574 -2.59 -18.54 17.90
C GLN A 574 -3.63 -17.44 18.20
N LYS A 575 -3.30 -16.16 17.96
CA LYS A 575 -4.22 -15.04 18.16
C LYS A 575 -3.87 -13.83 17.30
N MET A 576 -4.90 -13.12 16.83
CA MET A 576 -4.79 -11.80 16.19
C MET A 576 -5.60 -10.76 16.96
N VAL A 577 -5.02 -9.58 17.15
CA VAL A 577 -5.62 -8.41 17.80
C VAL A 577 -5.44 -7.22 16.88
N PHE A 578 -6.52 -6.52 16.56
CA PHE A 578 -6.49 -5.33 15.72
C PHE A 578 -6.98 -4.12 16.52
N ILE A 579 -6.12 -3.10 16.64
CA ILE A 579 -6.40 -1.84 17.32
C ILE A 579 -6.43 -0.75 16.25
N GLY A 580 -7.51 0.02 16.17
CA GLY A 580 -7.72 0.96 15.07
C GLY A 580 -8.97 1.81 15.24
N ASP A 581 -9.37 2.50 14.17
CA ASP A 581 -10.61 3.30 14.14
C ASP A 581 -11.06 3.59 12.70
N ASP A 582 -12.23 3.09 12.29
CA ASP A 582 -12.80 3.36 10.96
C ASP A 582 -13.31 4.81 10.79
N ARG A 583 -13.26 5.63 11.85
CA ARG A 583 -13.50 7.07 11.76
C ARG A 583 -12.21 7.88 11.59
N GLN A 584 -11.03 7.24 11.62
CA GLN A 584 -9.73 7.84 11.29
C GLN A 584 -9.20 7.30 9.94
N LEU A 585 -7.93 7.57 9.60
CA LEU A 585 -7.41 7.35 8.24
C LEU A 585 -7.70 5.94 7.71
N PRO A 586 -8.26 5.81 6.48
CA PRO A 586 -8.47 4.54 5.80
C PRO A 586 -7.13 3.97 5.27
N PRO A 587 -7.13 2.76 4.68
CA PRO A 587 -5.95 2.24 4.00
C PRO A 587 -5.45 3.16 2.87
N HIS A 588 -4.13 3.17 2.66
CA HIS A 588 -3.51 4.03 1.66
C HIS A 588 -4.12 3.78 0.26
N GLY A 589 -4.49 4.85 -0.44
CA GLY A 589 -5.10 4.77 -1.78
C GLY A 589 -6.61 4.53 -1.79
N ALA A 590 -7.28 4.36 -0.63
CA ALA A 590 -8.73 4.19 -0.56
C ALA A 590 -9.51 5.39 -1.13
N ASP A 591 -8.91 6.59 -1.06
CA ASP A 591 -9.38 7.82 -1.70
C ASP A 591 -9.51 7.72 -3.23
N LYS A 592 -8.83 6.75 -3.85
CA LYS A 592 -8.82 6.49 -5.31
C LYS A 592 -9.28 5.05 -5.66
N ILE A 593 -9.60 4.24 -4.65
CA ILE A 593 -10.00 2.83 -4.74
C ILE A 593 -10.99 2.55 -3.59
N TRP A 594 -12.26 2.82 -3.82
CA TRP A 594 -13.34 2.63 -2.85
C TRP A 594 -13.53 1.17 -2.38
N SER A 595 -12.90 0.19 -3.04
CA SER A 595 -12.90 -1.22 -2.65
C SER A 595 -11.84 -1.59 -1.60
N LEU A 596 -10.88 -0.72 -1.26
CA LEU A 596 -9.92 -1.00 -0.20
C LEU A 596 -10.61 -0.92 1.17
N GLN A 597 -10.33 -1.91 2.01
CA GLN A 597 -10.97 -2.11 3.30
C GLN A 597 -9.93 -2.61 4.30
N SER A 598 -9.94 -2.08 5.51
CA SER A 598 -9.30 -2.71 6.66
C SER A 598 -10.23 -3.74 7.28
N VAL A 599 -9.77 -4.41 8.34
CA VAL A 599 -10.60 -5.28 9.19
C VAL A 599 -11.83 -4.56 9.78
N PHE A 600 -11.78 -3.25 10.00
CA PHE A 600 -12.88 -2.48 10.58
C PHE A 600 -14.00 -2.13 9.58
N GLU A 601 -13.74 -2.25 8.27
CA GLU A 601 -14.78 -2.14 7.23
C GLU A 601 -15.47 -3.50 6.93
N ILE A 602 -15.05 -4.60 7.54
CA ILE A 602 -15.64 -5.93 7.34
C ILE A 602 -16.87 -6.10 8.27
N PRO A 603 -18.09 -6.34 7.76
CA PRO A 603 -19.31 -6.25 8.56
C PRO A 603 -19.37 -7.18 9.80
N HIS A 604 -18.93 -8.44 9.68
CA HIS A 604 -19.00 -9.38 10.80
C HIS A 604 -17.93 -9.10 11.86
N LEU A 605 -16.70 -8.74 11.46
CA LEU A 605 -15.65 -8.32 12.39
C LEU A 605 -16.03 -7.02 13.11
N ARG A 606 -16.59 -6.06 12.38
CA ARG A 606 -17.02 -4.76 12.91
C ARG A 606 -18.12 -4.91 13.97
N LYS A 607 -19.04 -5.86 13.81
CA LYS A 607 -20.14 -6.10 14.75
C LYS A 607 -19.63 -6.50 16.14
N GLU A 608 -18.56 -7.28 16.21
CA GLU A 608 -17.96 -7.76 17.46
C GLU A 608 -16.81 -6.86 17.97
N ALA A 609 -16.62 -5.68 17.38
CA ALA A 609 -15.51 -4.78 17.75
C ALA A 609 -15.77 -4.06 19.09
N ILE A 610 -14.82 -4.19 20.02
CA ILE A 610 -14.88 -3.56 21.35
C ILE A 610 -14.60 -2.06 21.22
N PHE A 611 -15.58 -1.23 21.58
CA PHE A 611 -15.48 0.22 21.47
C PHE A 611 -14.93 0.85 22.77
N LEU A 612 -13.83 1.60 22.68
CA LEU A 612 -13.32 2.39 23.81
C LEU A 612 -14.13 3.69 23.93
N ASP A 613 -14.90 3.81 25.02
CA ASP A 613 -15.97 4.80 25.16
C ASP A 613 -15.57 6.14 25.80
N THR A 614 -14.33 6.26 26.29
CA THR A 614 -13.89 7.37 27.15
C THR A 614 -12.55 7.94 26.69
N GLN A 615 -12.49 9.25 26.41
CA GLN A 615 -11.29 9.94 25.93
C GLN A 615 -10.74 10.99 26.91
N TYR A 616 -9.41 11.10 26.93
CA TYR A 616 -8.61 11.86 27.90
C TYR A 616 -7.69 12.92 27.26
N ARG A 617 -7.82 13.16 25.94
CA ARG A 617 -6.96 14.09 25.19
C ARG A 617 -7.62 15.46 25.05
N MET A 618 -8.79 15.49 24.42
CA MET A 618 -9.38 16.72 23.90
C MET A 618 -10.13 17.45 25.01
N PRO A 619 -10.05 18.79 25.10
CA PRO A 619 -10.92 19.57 25.99
C PRO A 619 -12.40 19.37 25.64
N THR A 620 -13.28 19.61 26.60
CA THR A 620 -14.73 19.31 26.54
C THR A 620 -15.42 19.79 25.26
N GLN A 621 -15.11 21.00 24.80
CA GLN A 621 -15.71 21.62 23.61
C GLN A 621 -15.44 20.79 22.35
N LEU A 622 -14.16 20.53 22.02
CA LEU A 622 -13.77 19.69 20.88
C LEU A 622 -14.18 18.22 21.08
N GLY A 623 -14.00 17.69 22.30
CA GLY A 623 -14.29 16.28 22.60
C GLY A 623 -15.76 15.91 22.49
N SER A 624 -16.66 16.79 22.95
CA SER A 624 -18.12 16.58 22.85
C SER A 624 -18.61 16.75 21.42
N PHE A 625 -18.13 17.79 20.70
CA PHE A 625 -18.42 17.98 19.28
C PHE A 625 -18.06 16.74 18.45
N ILE A 626 -16.85 16.20 18.64
CA ILE A 626 -16.39 14.99 17.95
C ILE A 626 -17.19 13.75 18.39
N GLY A 627 -17.51 13.61 19.68
CA GLY A 627 -18.33 12.52 20.18
C GLY A 627 -19.70 12.46 19.51
N LYS A 628 -20.39 13.59 19.45
CA LYS A 628 -21.67 13.83 18.76
C LYS A 628 -21.57 13.56 17.25
N HIS A 629 -20.84 14.39 16.52
CA HIS A 629 -20.85 14.39 15.05
C HIS A 629 -20.10 13.23 14.39
N VAL A 630 -19.12 12.61 15.06
CA VAL A 630 -18.31 11.53 14.49
C VAL A 630 -18.61 10.15 15.08
N TYR A 631 -18.99 10.06 16.37
CA TYR A 631 -19.18 8.78 17.06
C TYR A 631 -20.62 8.52 17.55
N GLY A 632 -21.56 9.45 17.34
CA GLY A 632 -22.97 9.31 17.73
C GLY A 632 -23.14 9.25 19.25
N ASP A 633 -22.51 10.20 19.96
CA ASP A 633 -22.53 10.38 21.42
C ASP A 633 -21.99 9.21 22.26
N LYS A 634 -21.41 8.19 21.61
CA LYS A 634 -20.75 7.06 22.28
C LYS A 634 -19.42 7.41 22.95
N LEU A 635 -18.80 8.53 22.58
CA LEU A 635 -17.48 8.93 23.06
C LEU A 635 -17.59 10.03 24.12
N LYS A 636 -17.29 9.65 25.37
CA LYS A 636 -17.33 10.52 26.55
C LYS A 636 -16.01 11.26 26.73
N THR A 637 -16.07 12.53 27.10
CA THR A 637 -14.89 13.35 27.40
C THR A 637 -14.64 13.44 28.89
N VAL A 638 -13.45 13.03 29.34
CA VAL A 638 -12.98 13.21 30.72
C VAL A 638 -11.84 14.22 30.71
N HIS A 639 -12.21 15.50 30.65
CA HIS A 639 -11.28 16.61 30.70
C HIS A 639 -11.92 17.80 31.44
N HIS A 640 -11.37 18.23 32.58
CA HIS A 640 -11.93 19.30 33.38
C HIS A 640 -11.55 20.69 32.84
N ASN A 641 -12.06 21.03 31.65
CA ASN A 641 -12.00 22.40 31.13
C ASN A 641 -13.35 22.79 30.50
N SER A 642 -13.96 23.86 31.01
CA SER A 642 -15.21 24.45 30.51
C SER A 642 -14.98 25.73 29.69
N ALA A 643 -13.76 26.27 29.65
CA ALA A 643 -13.43 27.42 28.82
C ALA A 643 -13.38 27.04 27.33
N GLN A 644 -13.67 28.03 26.48
CA GLN A 644 -13.44 27.94 25.04
C GLN A 644 -11.98 27.57 24.76
N CYS A 645 -11.79 26.63 23.84
CA CYS A 645 -10.48 26.10 23.47
C CYS A 645 -10.25 26.06 21.96
N CYS A 646 -11.26 26.38 21.15
CA CYS A 646 -11.18 26.47 19.71
C CYS A 646 -11.56 27.87 19.24
N TRP A 647 -10.73 28.43 18.36
CA TRP A 647 -10.96 29.70 17.69
C TRP A 647 -10.71 29.57 16.19
N PHE A 648 -11.31 30.46 15.42
CA PHE A 648 -11.12 30.63 13.99
C PHE A 648 -10.52 32.01 13.73
N VAL A 649 -9.62 32.10 12.75
CA VAL A 649 -9.09 33.37 12.25
C VAL A 649 -9.63 33.55 10.83
N ASP A 650 -10.44 34.59 10.59
CA ASP A 650 -10.91 34.91 9.24
C ASP A 650 -9.75 35.42 8.37
N VAL A 651 -9.31 34.57 7.45
CA VAL A 651 -8.25 34.89 6.52
C VAL A 651 -8.83 35.12 5.13
N LYS A 652 -8.86 36.40 4.73
CA LYS A 652 -9.23 36.88 3.40
C LYS A 652 -8.10 36.63 2.39
N GLY A 653 -7.75 35.35 2.25
CA GLY A 653 -6.74 34.83 1.35
C GLY A 653 -7.32 34.33 0.02
N THR A 654 -6.54 33.56 -0.73
CA THR A 654 -6.97 32.97 -2.00
C THR A 654 -6.21 31.67 -2.24
N GLU A 655 -6.92 30.62 -2.66
CA GLU A 655 -6.30 29.33 -2.98
C GLU A 655 -5.53 29.39 -4.32
N VAL A 656 -4.26 28.98 -4.31
CA VAL A 656 -3.41 28.93 -5.51
C VAL A 656 -2.94 27.50 -5.74
N ALA A 657 -3.11 27.01 -6.97
CA ALA A 657 -2.68 25.67 -7.37
C ALA A 657 -1.14 25.59 -7.49
N LYS A 658 -0.52 24.59 -6.87
CA LYS A 658 0.91 24.29 -6.97
C LYS A 658 1.09 22.80 -7.31
N GLY A 659 1.24 22.51 -8.60
CA GLY A 659 1.27 21.16 -9.14
C GLY A 659 -0.07 20.44 -8.98
N ARG A 660 -0.12 19.39 -8.15
CA ARG A 660 -1.38 18.68 -7.77
C ARG A 660 -1.89 19.06 -6.37
N SER A 661 -1.28 20.05 -5.74
CA SER A 661 -1.58 20.52 -4.39
C SER A 661 -2.01 21.99 -4.42
N TRP A 662 -2.43 22.53 -3.28
CA TRP A 662 -2.84 23.93 -3.11
C TRP A 662 -1.96 24.64 -2.07
N ILE A 663 -1.89 25.97 -2.14
CA ILE A 663 -1.31 26.87 -1.13
C ILE A 663 -2.24 28.08 -0.92
N ASN A 664 -2.15 28.71 0.25
CA ASN A 664 -2.77 30.01 0.54
C ASN A 664 -1.77 30.82 1.37
N VAL A 665 -1.23 31.88 0.76
CA VAL A 665 -0.13 32.68 1.34
C VAL A 665 -0.59 33.55 2.50
N ALA A 666 -1.85 34.01 2.49
CA ALA A 666 -2.41 34.77 3.61
C ALA A 666 -2.60 33.89 4.84
N GLU A 667 -3.11 32.66 4.66
CA GLU A 667 -3.24 31.69 5.76
C GLU A 667 -1.88 31.27 6.31
N ALA A 668 -0.88 31.12 5.43
CA ALA A 668 0.47 30.77 5.87
C ALA A 668 1.10 31.85 6.75
N ARG A 669 0.74 33.13 6.55
CA ARG A 669 1.15 34.24 7.42
C ARG A 669 0.42 34.18 8.76
N ALA A 670 -0.91 34.16 8.76
CA ALA A 670 -1.71 34.08 9.98
C ALA A 670 -1.32 32.88 10.88
N ALA A 671 -1.07 31.72 10.28
CA ALA A 671 -0.60 30.53 11.00
C ALA A 671 0.83 30.66 11.57
N ILE A 672 1.68 31.52 10.99
CA ILE A 672 3.03 31.83 11.51
C ILE A 672 2.94 32.91 12.60
N ASP A 673 2.01 33.85 12.50
CA ASP A 673 1.76 34.87 13.52
C ASP A 673 1.23 34.22 14.82
N GLU A 674 0.29 33.28 14.71
CA GLU A 674 -0.14 32.43 15.84
C GLU A 674 1.00 31.54 16.37
N ALA A 675 1.81 30.96 15.48
CA ALA A 675 2.98 30.15 15.88
C ALA A 675 4.02 30.99 16.64
N ARG A 676 4.17 32.27 16.31
CA ARG A 676 4.97 33.24 17.06
C ARG A 676 4.37 33.51 18.43
N VAL A 677 3.07 33.79 18.53
CA VAL A 677 2.37 34.01 19.81
C VAL A 677 2.53 32.81 20.75
N TYR A 678 2.53 31.57 20.24
CA TYR A 678 2.81 30.39 21.06
C TYR A 678 4.30 30.21 21.38
N TYR A 679 5.21 30.45 20.42
CA TYR A 679 6.65 30.37 20.63
C TYR A 679 7.14 31.37 21.69
N ASP A 680 6.77 32.65 21.57
CA ASP A 680 7.17 33.73 22.47
C ASP A 680 6.59 33.55 23.88
N LYS A 681 5.47 32.80 24.01
CA LYS A 681 4.85 32.40 25.30
C LYS A 681 5.33 31.03 25.81
N GLY A 682 6.36 30.42 25.19
CA GLY A 682 6.92 29.13 25.59
C GLY A 682 5.96 27.93 25.47
N LYS A 683 4.87 28.05 24.71
CA LYS A 683 3.85 27.00 24.56
C LYS A 683 4.29 25.94 23.54
N SER A 684 4.05 24.67 23.84
CA SER A 684 4.22 23.60 22.84
C SER A 684 3.08 23.65 21.82
N TYR A 685 3.43 23.59 20.53
CA TYR A 685 2.47 23.67 19.44
C TYR A 685 2.98 22.97 18.17
N ARG A 686 2.05 22.56 17.30
CA ARG A 686 2.32 22.14 15.91
C ARG A 686 1.29 22.72 14.93
N ILE A 687 1.69 22.81 13.66
CA ILE A 687 0.85 23.28 12.55
C ILE A 687 0.45 22.09 11.68
N ILE A 688 -0.85 21.95 11.39
CA ILE A 688 -1.41 20.91 10.52
C ILE A 688 -2.03 21.58 9.29
N THR A 689 -1.83 20.98 8.11
CA THR A 689 -2.52 21.40 6.89
C THR A 689 -2.83 20.18 6.00
N PRO A 690 -3.92 20.20 5.20
CA PRO A 690 -4.26 19.09 4.32
C PRO A 690 -3.46 19.02 3.01
N TYR A 691 -2.53 19.96 2.76
CA TYR A 691 -1.81 20.06 1.48
C TYR A 691 -0.30 20.16 1.67
N ASP A 692 0.46 19.23 1.09
CA ASP A 692 1.93 19.20 1.20
C ASP A 692 2.63 20.43 0.63
N ALA A 693 2.06 21.11 -0.37
CA ALA A 693 2.60 22.38 -0.85
C ALA A 693 2.42 23.51 0.17
N GLN A 694 1.32 23.51 0.94
CA GLN A 694 1.12 24.47 2.04
C GLN A 694 2.05 24.12 3.21
N ARG A 695 2.25 22.84 3.53
CA ARG A 695 3.24 22.41 4.53
C ARG A 695 4.64 22.92 4.17
N ALA A 696 5.07 22.75 2.92
CA ALA A 696 6.37 23.23 2.46
C ALA A 696 6.47 24.77 2.50
N LEU A 697 5.38 25.50 2.22
CA LEU A 697 5.32 26.95 2.39
C LEU A 697 5.49 27.33 3.86
N LEU A 698 4.68 26.77 4.76
CA LEU A 698 4.73 27.00 6.21
C LEU A 698 6.12 26.69 6.81
N GLU A 699 6.74 25.55 6.45
CA GLU A 699 8.12 25.21 6.84
C GLU A 699 9.12 26.30 6.42
N SER A 700 9.04 26.76 5.16
CA SER A 700 9.91 27.81 4.64
C SER A 700 9.64 29.17 5.31
N THR A 701 8.40 29.48 5.66
CA THR A 701 8.01 30.73 6.31
C THR A 701 8.43 30.77 7.78
N LEU A 702 8.30 29.68 8.54
CA LEU A 702 8.86 29.59 9.91
C LEU A 702 10.39 29.81 9.90
N LYS A 703 11.10 29.15 8.98
CA LYS A 703 12.56 29.29 8.82
C LYS A 703 12.95 30.74 8.48
N ALA A 704 12.23 31.40 7.58
CA ALA A 704 12.45 32.81 7.26
C ALA A 704 12.12 33.75 8.45
N ALA A 705 11.08 33.42 9.22
CA ALA A 705 10.64 34.14 10.41
C ALA A 705 11.55 33.92 11.65
N LYS A 706 12.62 33.12 11.50
CA LYS A 706 13.56 32.69 12.56
C LYS A 706 12.90 31.96 13.75
N ILE A 707 11.78 31.27 13.49
CA ILE A 707 11.10 30.41 14.47
C ILE A 707 11.57 28.96 14.21
N PRO A 708 11.81 28.14 15.25
CA PRO A 708 12.10 26.71 15.07
C PRO A 708 11.03 26.04 14.19
N TRP A 709 11.45 25.32 13.15
CA TRP A 709 10.58 24.76 12.11
C TRP A 709 10.64 23.23 12.07
N GLU A 710 11.72 22.66 12.58
CA GLU A 710 11.96 21.23 12.75
C GLU A 710 10.84 20.59 13.60
N ASN A 711 10.20 19.56 13.05
CA ASN A 711 9.09 18.84 13.69
C ASN A 711 7.92 19.74 14.15
N LYS A 712 7.70 20.89 13.49
CA LYS A 712 6.56 21.79 13.75
C LYS A 712 5.39 21.67 12.77
N VAL A 713 5.66 21.49 11.47
CA VAL A 713 4.61 21.55 10.42
C VAL A 713 4.42 20.17 9.77
N PHE A 714 3.18 19.76 9.59
CA PHE A 714 2.85 18.43 9.07
C PHE A 714 1.67 18.43 8.11
N CYS A 715 1.63 17.39 7.29
CA CYS A 715 0.48 17.04 6.49
C CYS A 715 -0.40 16.14 7.35
N VAL A 716 -1.72 16.24 7.24
CA VAL A 716 -2.69 15.34 7.88
C VAL A 716 -2.32 13.85 7.74
N ASP A 717 -1.89 13.41 6.56
CA ASP A 717 -1.49 12.02 6.28
C ASP A 717 -0.13 11.63 6.88
N SER A 718 0.64 12.59 7.41
CA SER A 718 1.92 12.37 8.10
C SER A 718 1.89 12.75 9.60
N PHE A 719 0.76 13.27 10.11
CA PHE A 719 0.61 13.63 11.53
C PHE A 719 0.10 12.47 12.42
N GLN A 720 -0.20 11.29 11.88
CA GLN A 720 -0.69 10.19 12.72
C GLN A 720 0.36 9.75 13.76
N GLY A 721 -0.09 9.11 14.84
CA GLY A 721 0.67 8.94 16.08
C GLY A 721 0.91 10.23 16.90
N ASN A 722 0.94 11.42 16.29
CA ASN A 722 1.29 12.68 16.96
C ASN A 722 0.06 13.40 17.57
N GLU A 723 0.35 14.23 18.58
CA GLU A 723 -0.54 15.14 19.31
C GLU A 723 0.30 16.23 20.00
N ASP A 724 -0.27 17.40 20.26
CA ASP A 724 0.41 18.50 20.95
C ASP A 724 -0.57 19.30 21.84
N ASP A 725 -0.06 20.18 22.69
CA ASP A 725 -0.89 21.02 23.55
C ASP A 725 -1.76 21.97 22.74
N TYR A 726 -1.14 22.71 21.81
CA TYR A 726 -1.81 23.65 20.92
C TYR A 726 -1.64 23.23 19.45
N ILE A 727 -2.71 23.31 18.67
CA ILE A 727 -2.68 22.99 17.23
C ILE A 727 -3.15 24.19 16.42
N ILE A 728 -2.36 24.57 15.43
CA ILE A 728 -2.74 25.56 14.42
C ILE A 728 -3.11 24.81 13.14
N LEU A 729 -4.25 25.14 12.52
CA LEU A 729 -4.76 24.45 11.34
C LEU A 729 -4.94 25.45 10.18
N SER A 730 -4.28 25.21 9.05
CA SER A 730 -4.49 25.97 7.80
C SER A 730 -5.33 25.14 6.83
N VAL A 731 -6.54 25.61 6.52
CA VAL A 731 -7.54 24.95 5.66
C VAL A 731 -7.21 25.03 4.17
N VAL A 732 -6.50 26.09 3.75
CA VAL A 732 -6.02 26.43 2.40
C VAL A 732 -7.10 26.79 1.38
N ARG A 733 -8.30 26.22 1.52
CA ARG A 733 -9.38 26.35 0.53
C ARG A 733 -10.24 27.58 0.81
N THR A 734 -10.68 28.20 -0.28
CA THR A 734 -11.51 29.42 -0.31
C THR A 734 -12.69 29.29 -1.26
N GLU A 735 -12.64 28.40 -2.26
CA GLU A 735 -13.78 28.18 -3.18
C GLU A 735 -14.45 26.81 -3.02
N LYS A 736 -13.65 25.73 -3.03
CA LYS A 736 -14.16 24.36 -3.22
C LYS A 736 -13.79 23.50 -2.03
N ILE A 737 -14.80 22.87 -1.41
CA ILE A 737 -14.69 22.02 -0.21
C ILE A 737 -13.44 21.11 -0.23
N GLY A 738 -13.12 20.53 -1.39
CA GLY A 738 -11.84 19.90 -1.66
C GLY A 738 -11.54 18.79 -0.67
N PHE A 739 -10.50 18.99 0.14
CA PHE A 739 -10.10 18.04 1.19
C PHE A 739 -11.15 17.88 2.30
N LEU A 740 -11.88 18.95 2.65
CA LEU A 740 -12.81 18.95 3.79
C LEU A 740 -14.04 18.03 3.56
N ALA A 741 -14.21 17.47 2.36
CA ALA A 741 -15.19 16.45 2.07
C ALA A 741 -14.84 15.07 2.66
N GLU A 742 -13.57 14.83 3.03
CA GLU A 742 -13.15 13.55 3.61
C GLU A 742 -13.17 13.61 5.14
N MET A 743 -14.28 13.13 5.72
CA MET A 743 -14.58 13.24 7.15
C MET A 743 -13.52 12.55 8.04
N ARG A 744 -12.96 11.40 7.62
CA ARG A 744 -11.99 10.65 8.44
C ARG A 744 -10.70 11.45 8.66
N ARG A 745 -10.23 12.10 7.61
CA ARG A 745 -9.07 12.99 7.62
C ARG A 745 -9.34 14.28 8.39
N VAL A 746 -10.52 14.89 8.27
CA VAL A 746 -10.87 16.09 9.06
C VAL A 746 -10.98 15.75 10.55
N ASN A 747 -11.59 14.62 10.91
CA ASN A 747 -11.55 14.08 12.28
C ASN A 747 -10.09 13.92 12.75
N VAL A 748 -9.23 13.32 11.93
CA VAL A 748 -7.78 13.20 12.23
C VAL A 748 -7.08 14.55 12.43
N MET A 749 -7.51 15.65 11.81
CA MET A 749 -6.96 16.99 12.10
C MET A 749 -7.49 17.59 13.41
N LEU A 750 -8.81 17.54 13.63
CA LEU A 750 -9.47 18.17 14.78
C LEU A 750 -9.11 17.49 16.13
N THR A 751 -8.77 16.20 16.13
CA THR A 751 -8.59 15.42 17.37
C THR A 751 -7.13 15.34 17.87
N ARG A 752 -6.39 16.45 17.72
CA ARG A 752 -4.92 16.52 17.93
C ARG A 752 -4.45 17.47 19.01
N ALA A 753 -5.29 18.42 19.41
CA ALA A 753 -5.01 19.32 20.52
C ALA A 753 -5.30 18.65 21.86
N ARG A 754 -4.44 18.90 22.86
CA ARG A 754 -4.71 18.59 24.27
C ARG A 754 -5.28 19.78 25.05
N ARG A 755 -4.94 21.01 24.66
CA ARG A 755 -5.34 22.24 25.36
C ARG A 755 -6.11 23.22 24.50
N GLY A 756 -5.74 23.43 23.24
CA GLY A 756 -6.48 24.33 22.35
C GLY A 756 -6.12 24.26 20.87
N MET A 757 -6.96 24.86 20.03
CA MET A 757 -6.86 24.85 18.58
C MET A 757 -7.18 26.22 17.98
N VAL A 758 -6.43 26.63 16.96
CA VAL A 758 -6.73 27.82 16.14
C VAL A 758 -6.82 27.40 14.68
N ILE A 759 -7.89 27.80 14.00
CA ILE A 759 -8.20 27.41 12.62
C ILE A 759 -8.14 28.64 11.71
N CYS A 760 -7.08 28.76 10.92
CA CYS A 760 -6.93 29.77 9.89
C CYS A 760 -7.73 29.34 8.64
N ALA A 761 -8.78 30.09 8.29
CA ALA A 761 -9.66 29.80 7.17
C ALA A 761 -10.39 31.07 6.70
N SER A 762 -10.89 31.09 5.46
CA SER A 762 -11.87 32.13 5.06
C SER A 762 -13.22 31.84 5.71
N ARG A 763 -13.80 32.82 6.40
CA ARG A 763 -15.12 32.70 7.04
C ARG A 763 -16.23 32.42 6.03
N GLU A 764 -16.27 33.19 4.94
CA GLU A 764 -17.20 33.00 3.81
C GLU A 764 -17.13 31.58 3.24
N PHE A 765 -15.93 30.99 3.12
CA PHE A 765 -15.77 29.62 2.68
C PHE A 765 -16.32 28.59 3.68
N VAL A 766 -16.06 28.77 4.97
CA VAL A 766 -16.48 27.86 6.05
C VAL A 766 -18.00 27.88 6.23
N GLU A 767 -18.64 29.05 6.20
CA GLU A 767 -20.09 29.24 6.34
C GLU A 767 -20.86 28.97 5.03
N GLY A 768 -20.19 29.13 3.88
CA GLY A 768 -20.73 28.86 2.55
C GLY A 768 -20.40 27.45 2.05
N ALA A 769 -19.35 27.33 1.23
CA ALA A 769 -19.06 26.13 0.45
C ALA A 769 -18.62 24.90 1.29
N ALA A 770 -18.09 25.12 2.49
CA ALA A 770 -17.64 24.07 3.41
C ALA A 770 -18.56 23.86 4.63
N ARG A 771 -19.75 24.48 4.68
CA ARG A 771 -20.68 24.40 5.83
C ARG A 771 -21.08 22.98 6.26
N GLY A 772 -21.18 22.07 5.29
CA GLY A 772 -21.48 20.65 5.52
C GLY A 772 -20.27 19.77 5.83
N SER A 773 -19.07 20.35 5.93
CA SER A 773 -17.88 19.65 6.42
C SER A 773 -17.83 19.68 7.96
N LEU A 774 -17.04 18.79 8.55
CA LEU A 774 -16.83 18.75 9.99
C LEU A 774 -16.16 20.04 10.54
N VAL A 775 -15.52 20.87 9.70
CA VAL A 775 -15.02 22.21 10.09
C VAL A 775 -16.16 23.25 10.08
N GLY A 776 -17.04 23.21 9.07
CA GLY A 776 -18.21 24.09 9.00
C GLY A 776 -19.22 23.83 10.12
N LEU A 777 -19.45 22.55 10.43
CA LEU A 777 -20.26 22.14 11.58
C LEU A 777 -19.65 22.59 12.91
N LEU A 778 -18.32 22.61 13.04
CA LEU A 778 -17.64 23.13 14.23
C LEU A 778 -17.83 24.64 14.35
N ALA A 779 -17.58 25.42 13.30
CA ALA A 779 -17.80 26.86 13.31
C ALA A 779 -19.26 27.21 13.68
N ALA A 780 -20.23 26.51 13.10
CA ALA A 780 -21.66 26.71 13.39
C ALA A 780 -22.07 26.32 14.83
N GLU A 781 -21.35 25.40 15.48
CA GLU A 781 -21.62 24.99 16.87
C GLU A 781 -20.88 25.85 17.91
N LEU A 782 -19.84 26.59 17.50
CA LEU A 782 -19.15 27.58 18.33
C LEU A 782 -19.77 28.99 18.21
N GLY A 783 -20.34 29.35 17.06
CA GLY A 783 -20.99 30.63 16.82
C GLY A 783 -20.03 31.79 16.48
N ASP A 784 -20.56 33.01 16.46
CA ASP A 784 -19.81 34.21 16.03
C ASP A 784 -18.57 34.49 16.88
N GLY A 785 -18.67 34.38 18.21
CA GLY A 785 -17.57 34.55 19.17
C GLY A 785 -16.47 33.47 19.12
N ALA A 786 -16.44 32.67 18.05
CA ALA A 786 -15.29 31.87 17.67
C ALA A 786 -14.36 32.59 16.67
N TRP A 787 -14.82 33.67 16.03
CA TRP A 787 -14.11 34.47 15.03
C TRP A 787 -13.64 35.84 15.57
N ASP A 788 -14.05 36.18 16.80
CA ASP A 788 -13.66 37.38 17.56
C ASP A 788 -12.39 37.13 18.42
#